data_AF-A0A433PMP2-F1
#
_entry.id   AF-A0A433PMP2-F1
#
_cell.length_a   1.000
_cell.length_b   1.000
_cell.length_c   1.000
_cell.angle_alpha   90.00
_cell.angle_beta   90.00
_cell.angle_gamma   90.00
#
_symmetry.space_group_name_H-M   'P 1'
#
loop_
_entity.id
_entity.type
_entity.pdbx_description
1 polymer ?
#
loop_
_entity_poly.entity_id
_entity_poly.type
_entity_poly.pdbx_seq_one_letter_code
_entity_poly.pdbx_strand_id
1 'polypeptide(L)'
;MAEVLFPTGTPGRNNKPTVWCKVEAPLNSKWTRIPLDDVTYVDDLNCEIKNKFKQGLNSYDASQLIVRAHWRDKNRSTEKVTLVAFETIAKALERLERLESMAVPGNNEDNMAVDDMDLPSDVEKVDLTIRNRFGNEVVLSVLVPTEAPAQGILPDWSDATSVYLWIQKYTLNRGRNRLVKTFGRDFEFLGRDRSMQTLWNGTDKRDGIMGRFLNRKYDDKIFHPIPVLAGGPGTGKSRFLDEAERFLKEYANSSGNQEIFNAFANMVVVNTTYGSGSAAEDLDTLVGGQSSLAIRILFEYFQPQYEDARFDYSSFSADCGKGNIGAFKLSTVLRIIQKDVMLMKQPTTSTTMVVVIGIDEFNNLHDFDRETARKLIHGIGSTMCLSPKDIFFVPILAGTIEGSLEQYIMGSMHKALHLPLPLLDQDDSMKISKVIKLDRKTLNDYILSNHYFQVCIGDIGGHVRTLEYFYEEVAKKLYEKKNNPDQIEIAVIMEIIRAKISDDYNLQLYSDWLTPALAKCILGIEVRNMDTISCVNETMTYQDVSSRGILNLEYSRYESGEMFKIRIPYLWMSELVAASVHPGMSFWKTMLNYDEPMHWQDFEGFNVKFLALRLSLFRLLGYSKIKLKEFLYGAIFSHSFPDVQVIIPENIQLCQMMHQYPPKAKKAINETVYSYHESENSNITNIFESDDSDMANTSELRVEHLENKDISKFKRHIFHNAPGAPWDLFEFLDIEKTDEKKKLTLLIAGQVKSISQKALHKNVIDDTSFKAKYKKAFDAKLKIKVDEWIFLLLSNAESKNLLMNNENNSAFVGLSEFQNFYGYTYSSRAQFAFANDKININSASYDSLKIVGLKERECKII
;
A
#
# COMPACT_ATOMS: atom_id res chain seq x y z
N MET A 1 2.40 5.39 60.19
CA MET A 1 1.65 6.14 61.21
C MET A 1 2.63 7.02 61.98
N ALA A 2 2.45 8.34 61.92
CA ALA A 2 2.80 9.30 62.98
C ALA A 2 2.31 10.67 62.50
N GLU A 3 1.24 11.15 63.12
CA GLU A 3 0.74 12.52 63.00
C GLU A 3 1.37 13.30 64.16
N VAL A 4 2.01 14.44 63.87
CA VAL A 4 2.51 15.35 64.92
C VAL A 4 2.18 16.79 64.52
N LEU A 5 1.50 17.45 65.45
CA LEU A 5 1.01 18.83 65.42
C LEU A 5 2.15 19.86 65.39
N PHE A 6 1.93 20.94 64.62
CA PHE A 6 2.73 22.16 64.69
C PHE A 6 2.45 22.93 65.99
N PRO A 7 3.45 23.52 66.65
CA PRO A 7 3.19 24.52 67.65
C PRO A 7 2.84 25.86 66.98
N THR A 8 1.59 26.30 67.15
CA THR A 8 1.21 27.71 66.99
C THR A 8 1.67 28.50 68.21
N GLY A 9 2.58 29.46 68.03
CA GLY A 9 3.01 30.34 69.13
C GLY A 9 4.13 31.33 68.74
N THR A 10 3.68 32.53 68.37
CA THR A 10 4.32 33.80 67.96
C THR A 10 5.72 34.24 68.44
N PRO A 11 6.35 35.19 67.69
CA PRO A 11 7.80 35.37 67.53
C PRO A 11 8.45 36.31 68.56
N GLY A 12 9.72 36.06 68.86
CA GLY A 12 10.54 36.94 69.70
C GLY A 12 11.93 37.20 69.10
N ARG A 13 12.18 38.47 68.74
CA ARG A 13 13.47 39.10 68.40
C ARG A 13 14.16 38.67 67.10
N ASN A 14 13.78 39.35 66.00
CA ASN A 14 14.64 39.89 64.92
C ASN A 14 15.93 39.17 64.48
N ASN A 15 16.01 37.85 64.54
CA ASN A 15 16.98 37.08 63.78
C ASN A 15 16.23 36.03 62.96
N LYS A 16 15.82 36.48 61.79
CA LYS A 16 15.26 35.61 60.75
C LYS A 16 16.34 34.65 60.25
N PRO A 17 16.00 33.40 59.90
CA PRO A 17 16.99 32.43 59.43
C PRO A 17 17.61 32.92 58.12
N THR A 18 18.94 33.06 58.12
CA THR A 18 19.69 33.49 56.94
C THR A 18 20.85 32.54 56.70
N VAL A 19 21.10 32.18 55.45
CA VAL A 19 22.20 31.31 55.04
C VAL A 19 23.27 32.16 54.36
N TRP A 20 24.55 31.85 54.59
CA TRP A 20 25.67 32.45 53.88
C TRP A 20 26.22 31.46 52.87
N CYS A 21 26.37 31.90 51.63
CA CYS A 21 26.82 31.07 50.52
C CYS A 21 27.90 31.81 49.73
N LYS A 22 28.80 31.06 49.10
CA LYS A 22 29.89 31.58 48.26
C LYS A 22 30.08 30.61 47.11
N VAL A 23 29.90 31.06 45.87
CA VAL A 23 30.26 30.30 44.66
C VAL A 23 31.78 30.33 44.51
N GLU A 24 32.46 29.19 44.41
CA GLU A 24 33.93 29.13 44.29
C GLU A 24 34.44 28.97 42.85
N ALA A 25 33.62 28.44 41.94
CA ALA A 25 33.88 28.37 40.50
C ALA A 25 32.57 28.45 39.67
N PRO A 26 32.57 29.02 38.44
CA PRO A 26 33.71 29.65 37.76
C PRO A 26 34.02 31.06 38.29
N LEU A 27 33.17 31.60 39.17
CA LEU A 27 33.32 32.93 39.75
C LEU A 27 33.52 32.77 41.25
N ASN A 28 34.78 32.83 41.68
CA ASN A 28 35.18 32.83 43.08
C ASN A 28 34.64 34.09 43.79
N SER A 29 33.36 34.00 44.18
CA SER A 29 32.53 35.10 44.65
C SER A 29 32.81 35.42 46.12
N LYS A 30 32.26 36.53 46.60
CA LYS A 30 32.27 36.85 48.04
C LYS A 30 31.12 36.14 48.73
N TRP A 31 31.35 35.78 49.99
CA TRP A 31 30.30 35.29 50.88
C TRP A 31 29.11 36.25 50.89
N THR A 32 27.96 35.75 50.48
CA THR A 32 26.74 36.51 50.29
C THR A 32 25.65 35.92 51.16
N ARG A 33 24.88 36.79 51.81
CA ARG A 33 23.80 36.43 52.72
C ARG A 33 22.48 36.29 51.97
N ILE A 34 21.79 35.17 52.16
CA ILE A 34 20.46 34.88 51.62
C ILE A 34 19.46 34.79 52.78
N PRO A 35 18.44 35.67 52.83
CA PRO A 35 17.30 35.53 53.73
C PRO A 35 16.41 34.37 53.29
N LEU A 36 15.95 33.52 54.22
CA LEU A 36 15.03 32.42 53.92
C LEU A 36 13.55 32.82 54.07
N ASP A 37 13.26 34.11 54.07
CA ASP A 37 11.95 34.69 54.40
C ASP A 37 10.81 34.15 53.50
N ASP A 38 11.13 33.73 52.26
CA ASP A 38 10.17 33.27 51.24
C ASP A 38 10.50 31.87 50.64
N VAL A 39 11.37 31.07 51.28
CA VAL A 39 11.79 29.75 50.78
C VAL A 39 10.88 28.65 51.32
N THR A 40 9.97 28.14 50.48
CA THR A 40 8.98 27.11 50.85
C THR A 40 9.37 25.73 50.32
N TYR A 41 10.05 25.69 49.16
CA TYR A 41 10.56 24.50 48.49
C TYR A 41 12.03 24.67 48.06
N VAL A 42 12.70 23.57 47.67
CA VAL A 42 14.10 23.58 47.19
C VAL A 42 14.27 24.49 45.95
N ASP A 43 13.24 24.56 45.11
CA ASP A 43 13.23 25.41 43.91
C ASP A 43 13.22 26.92 44.25
N ASP A 44 12.64 27.32 45.39
CA ASP A 44 12.64 28.72 45.86
C ASP A 44 14.06 29.13 46.31
N LEU A 45 14.77 28.21 46.98
CA LEU A 45 16.16 28.40 47.39
C LEU A 45 17.09 28.51 46.16
N ASN A 46 16.86 27.66 45.16
CA ASN A 46 17.56 27.69 43.88
C ASN A 46 17.33 29.03 43.14
N CYS A 47 16.10 29.55 43.17
CA CYS A 47 15.76 30.86 42.59
C CYS A 47 16.46 32.02 43.31
N GLU A 48 16.50 32.03 44.64
CA GLU A 48 17.18 33.07 45.42
C GLU A 48 18.71 33.06 45.22
N ILE A 49 19.32 31.88 45.15
CA ILE A 49 20.75 31.73 44.81
C ILE A 49 21.02 32.30 43.41
N LYS A 50 20.22 31.93 42.40
CA LYS A 50 20.36 32.45 41.03
C LYS A 50 20.19 33.97 40.97
N ASN A 51 19.23 34.53 41.71
CA ASN A 51 18.98 35.97 41.76
C ASN A 51 20.14 36.76 42.39
N LYS A 52 20.84 36.18 43.38
CA LYS A 52 21.96 36.84 44.07
C LYS A 52 23.30 36.70 43.34
N PHE A 53 23.51 35.64 42.57
CA PHE A 53 24.74 35.38 41.81
C PHE A 53 24.54 35.48 40.29
N LYS A 54 23.72 36.44 39.84
CA LYS A 54 23.37 36.68 38.41
C LYS A 54 24.59 36.73 37.48
N GLN A 55 25.67 37.41 37.87
CA GLN A 55 26.93 37.32 37.12
C GLN A 55 27.57 35.96 37.41
N GLY A 56 27.29 34.97 36.57
CA GLY A 56 27.86 33.61 36.63
C GLY A 56 26.85 32.47 36.46
N LEU A 57 25.60 32.67 36.88
CA LEU A 57 24.56 31.64 36.85
C LEU A 57 23.41 31.92 35.85
N ASN A 58 23.50 33.01 35.07
CA ASN A 58 22.46 33.44 34.14
C ASN A 58 22.13 32.41 33.02
N SER A 59 23.06 31.51 32.70
CA SER A 59 22.90 30.48 31.67
C SER A 59 22.21 29.20 32.16
N TYR A 60 21.90 29.07 33.46
CA TYR A 60 21.36 27.84 34.05
C TYR A 60 19.93 28.04 34.55
N ASP A 61 19.04 27.07 34.32
CA ASP A 61 17.68 27.11 34.87
C ASP A 61 17.67 26.73 36.37
N ALA A 62 16.78 27.36 37.16
CA ALA A 62 16.69 27.12 38.59
C ALA A 62 16.32 25.67 38.94
N SER A 63 15.61 24.99 38.02
CA SER A 63 15.24 23.57 38.11
C SER A 63 16.42 22.60 37.92
N GLN A 64 17.58 23.09 37.44
CA GLN A 64 18.77 22.28 37.12
C GLN A 64 19.76 22.20 38.29
N LEU A 65 19.45 22.81 39.43
CA LEU A 65 20.29 22.85 40.63
C LEU A 65 19.89 21.73 41.60
N ILE A 66 20.71 20.68 41.74
CA ILE A 66 20.49 19.59 42.70
C ILE A 66 21.31 19.82 43.97
N VAL A 67 20.64 19.94 45.12
CA VAL A 67 21.28 20.18 46.44
C VAL A 67 21.41 18.87 47.21
N ARG A 68 22.63 18.46 47.60
CA ARG A 68 22.89 17.28 48.46
C ARG A 68 23.72 17.68 49.67
N ALA A 69 23.42 17.12 50.85
CA ALA A 69 24.19 17.39 52.07
C ALA A 69 24.91 16.12 52.56
N HIS A 70 26.14 16.28 53.05
CA HIS A 70 26.88 15.27 53.79
C HIS A 70 27.31 15.84 55.14
N TRP A 71 27.27 15.01 56.17
CA TRP A 71 27.69 15.40 57.52
C TRP A 71 29.14 14.96 57.76
N ARG A 72 29.97 15.86 58.27
CA ARG A 72 31.32 15.58 58.77
C ARG A 72 31.36 16.01 60.23
N ASP A 73 31.26 15.05 61.14
CA ASP A 73 31.68 15.28 62.52
C ASP A 73 33.20 15.24 62.59
N LYS A 74 33.79 16.04 63.47
CA LYS A 74 35.23 15.98 63.70
C LYS A 74 35.66 14.71 64.46
N ASN A 75 34.74 13.90 64.99
CA ASN A 75 35.08 12.82 65.92
C ASN A 75 34.45 11.41 65.74
N ARG A 76 33.76 11.05 64.64
CA ARG A 76 33.49 9.63 64.26
C ARG A 76 32.80 9.50 62.88
N SER A 77 32.95 8.32 62.27
CA SER A 77 32.55 7.86 60.92
C SER A 77 31.44 8.62 60.18
N THR A 78 31.68 8.89 58.88
CA THR A 78 30.71 9.42 57.90
C THR A 78 29.48 8.54 57.78
N GLU A 79 28.31 9.07 58.13
CA GLU A 79 27.01 8.51 57.77
C GLU A 79 26.49 9.24 56.52
N LYS A 80 26.21 8.51 55.43
CA LYS A 80 25.64 9.07 54.19
C LYS A 80 24.14 9.27 54.38
N VAL A 81 23.66 10.51 54.24
CA VAL A 81 22.22 10.81 54.14
C VAL A 81 21.95 11.39 52.76
N THR A 82 21.09 10.75 51.99
CA THR A 82 20.57 11.30 50.73
C THR A 82 19.36 12.16 51.06
N LEU A 83 19.43 13.46 50.81
CA LEU A 83 18.29 14.37 50.98
C LEU A 83 17.31 14.18 49.81
N VAL A 84 16.05 13.89 50.10
CA VAL A 84 15.01 13.70 49.07
C VAL A 84 13.79 14.62 49.28
N ALA A 85 13.67 15.36 50.40
CA ALA A 85 12.56 16.29 50.62
C ALA A 85 12.86 17.38 51.67
N PHE A 86 12.04 18.45 51.69
CA PHE A 86 12.10 19.58 52.65
C PHE A 86 12.08 19.13 54.12
N GLU A 87 11.35 18.05 54.46
CA GLU A 87 11.37 17.45 55.81
C GLU A 87 12.78 17.02 56.25
N THR A 88 13.66 16.64 55.32
CA THR A 88 15.02 16.19 55.63
C THR A 88 15.95 17.36 55.95
N ILE A 89 15.72 18.53 55.36
CA ILE A 89 16.43 19.78 55.67
C ILE A 89 15.97 20.33 57.03
N ALA A 90 14.67 20.34 57.29
CA ALA A 90 14.12 20.75 58.59
C ALA A 90 14.62 19.84 59.73
N LYS A 91 14.62 18.52 59.55
CA LYS A 91 15.17 17.55 60.53
C LYS A 91 16.68 17.70 60.74
N ALA A 92 17.45 18.05 59.71
CA ALA A 92 18.89 18.30 59.84
C ALA A 92 19.18 19.58 60.63
N LEU A 93 18.38 20.63 60.44
CA LEU A 93 18.48 21.89 61.17
C LEU A 93 17.99 21.77 62.63
N GLU A 94 16.91 21.02 62.87
CA GLU A 94 16.38 20.74 64.23
C GLU A 94 17.35 19.87 65.06
N ARG A 95 18.11 18.98 64.39
CA ARG A 95 19.14 18.15 65.02
C ARG A 95 20.43 18.94 65.32
N LEU A 96 20.74 19.97 64.53
CA LEU A 96 21.79 20.95 64.81
C LEU A 96 21.46 21.78 66.07
N GLU A 97 20.21 22.23 66.23
CA GLU A 97 19.77 22.93 67.44
C GLU A 97 19.76 22.02 68.70
N ARG A 98 19.41 20.73 68.55
CA ARG A 98 19.50 19.76 69.68
C ARG A 98 20.94 19.47 70.11
N LEU A 99 21.89 19.41 69.17
CA LEU A 99 23.31 19.19 69.50
C LEU A 99 23.96 20.39 70.22
N GLU A 100 23.45 21.62 70.01
CA GLU A 100 23.85 22.79 70.82
C GLU A 100 23.48 22.64 72.32
N SER A 101 22.52 21.76 72.66
CA SER A 101 22.07 21.56 74.05
C SER A 101 22.86 20.50 74.85
N MET A 102 23.77 19.74 74.21
CA MET A 102 24.40 18.55 74.84
C MET A 102 25.94 18.57 74.97
N ALA A 103 26.63 19.70 74.76
CA ALA A 103 28.10 19.71 74.82
C ALA A 103 28.68 20.03 76.23
N VAL A 104 29.25 19.01 76.90
CA VAL A 104 30.24 19.11 77.99
C VAL A 104 31.52 18.38 77.55
N PRO A 105 32.76 18.85 77.86
CA PRO A 105 33.97 18.37 77.21
C PRO A 105 34.66 17.23 77.97
N GLY A 106 35.30 16.30 77.24
CA GLY A 106 36.15 15.26 77.82
C GLY A 106 36.99 14.48 76.80
N ASN A 107 38.23 14.93 76.63
CA ASN A 107 39.52 14.28 76.31
C ASN A 107 39.67 12.91 75.60
N ASN A 108 40.67 12.95 74.72
CA ASN A 108 41.78 12.01 74.44
C ASN A 108 41.62 10.75 73.56
N GLU A 109 42.51 10.75 72.57
CA GLU A 109 43.44 9.70 72.12
C GLU A 109 43.10 8.80 70.90
N ASP A 110 44.09 8.84 69.98
CA ASP A 110 44.63 7.82 69.10
C ASP A 110 43.98 7.44 67.74
N ASN A 111 44.71 7.89 66.71
CA ASN A 111 45.36 7.11 65.65
C ASN A 111 44.65 6.73 64.33
N MET A 112 45.51 6.85 63.29
CA MET A 112 45.53 6.28 61.94
C MET A 112 44.81 7.01 60.79
N ALA A 113 45.66 7.56 59.91
CA ALA A 113 45.38 7.92 58.53
C ALA A 113 45.28 6.66 57.64
N VAL A 114 44.40 6.70 56.64
CA VAL A 114 44.53 5.97 55.37
C VAL A 114 44.03 6.86 54.24
N ASP A 115 44.81 6.87 53.17
CA ASP A 115 44.83 7.76 52.00
C ASP A 115 43.61 7.72 51.06
N ASP A 116 43.60 8.78 50.25
CA ASP A 116 42.98 9.01 48.94
C ASP A 116 42.36 7.80 48.21
N MET A 117 41.09 7.96 47.79
CA MET A 117 40.58 7.32 46.59
C MET A 117 40.52 8.37 45.47
N ASP A 118 41.16 8.06 44.35
CA ASP A 118 41.11 8.83 43.10
C ASP A 118 39.66 9.09 42.67
N LEU A 119 39.34 10.36 42.45
CA LEU A 119 38.14 10.76 41.73
C LEU A 119 38.35 10.46 40.23
N PRO A 120 37.31 9.98 39.50
CA PRO A 120 37.40 9.84 38.04
C PRO A 120 37.79 11.17 37.39
N SER A 121 38.59 11.11 36.33
CA SER A 121 39.14 12.26 35.59
C SER A 121 38.11 13.23 34.97
N ASP A 122 36.81 12.94 35.10
CA ASP A 122 35.74 13.52 34.29
C ASP A 122 34.71 14.31 35.12
N VAL A 123 35.09 14.69 36.35
CA VAL A 123 34.24 15.40 37.30
C VAL A 123 34.98 16.59 37.88
N GLU A 124 34.45 17.79 37.68
CA GLU A 124 34.98 19.00 38.32
C GLU A 124 34.32 19.19 39.69
N LYS A 125 35.14 19.27 40.74
CA LYS A 125 34.70 19.41 42.13
C LYS A 125 34.68 20.90 42.52
N VAL A 126 33.49 21.43 42.77
CA VAL A 126 33.28 22.80 43.27
C VAL A 126 32.83 22.71 44.74
N ASP A 127 33.72 23.07 45.66
CA ASP A 127 33.39 23.04 47.08
C ASP A 127 32.68 24.34 47.53
N LEU A 128 31.60 24.19 48.29
CA LEU A 128 30.83 25.25 48.92
C LEU A 128 30.98 25.05 50.42
N THR A 129 31.86 25.80 51.07
CA THR A 129 31.90 25.76 52.54
C THR A 129 30.69 26.53 53.09
N ILE A 130 30.10 26.08 54.21
CA ILE A 130 29.09 26.79 54.98
C ILE A 130 29.57 26.82 56.42
N ARG A 131 29.69 28.01 56.99
CA ARG A 131 30.15 28.18 58.37
C ARG A 131 29.05 28.75 59.24
N ASN A 132 28.81 28.16 60.42
CA ASN A 132 27.95 28.79 61.41
C ASN A 132 28.73 29.83 62.24
N ARG A 133 28.02 30.60 63.07
CA ARG A 133 28.58 31.67 63.91
C ARG A 133 29.61 31.22 64.97
N PHE A 134 29.78 29.91 65.16
CA PHE A 134 30.70 29.30 66.12
C PHE A 134 31.89 28.60 65.46
N GLY A 135 32.05 28.73 64.14
CA GLY A 135 33.20 28.22 63.41
C GLY A 135 33.07 26.77 62.90
N ASN A 136 31.90 26.14 63.06
CA ASN A 136 31.63 24.82 62.50
C ASN A 136 31.39 24.94 60.99
N GLU A 137 32.10 24.12 60.22
CA GLU A 137 32.13 24.14 58.76
C GLU A 137 31.45 22.89 58.20
N VAL A 138 30.50 23.10 57.30
CA VAL A 138 29.92 22.06 56.44
C VAL A 138 30.42 22.34 55.03
N VAL A 139 31.17 21.42 54.44
CA VAL A 139 31.65 21.55 53.06
C VAL A 139 30.67 20.80 52.14
N LEU A 140 30.05 21.53 51.22
CA LEU A 140 29.20 21.03 50.14
C LEU A 140 30.05 20.86 48.88
N SER A 141 30.48 19.65 48.55
CA SER A 141 31.13 19.38 47.27
C SER A 141 30.08 19.24 46.16
N VAL A 142 30.05 20.18 45.22
CA VAL A 142 29.29 20.13 43.97
C VAL A 142 30.16 19.43 42.92
N LEU A 143 29.70 18.30 42.41
CA LEU A 143 30.37 17.58 41.33
C LEU A 143 29.67 17.96 40.02
N VAL A 144 30.38 18.62 39.11
CA VAL A 144 29.87 19.00 37.78
C VAL A 144 30.47 18.04 36.75
N PRO A 145 29.64 17.33 35.94
CA PRO A 145 30.16 16.54 34.83
C PRO A 145 30.67 17.48 33.72
N THR A 146 31.91 17.32 33.32
CA THR A 146 32.38 17.82 32.01
C THR A 146 31.76 16.96 30.91
N GLU A 147 31.31 17.59 29.84
CA GLU A 147 30.53 17.02 28.73
C GLU A 147 30.96 15.60 28.29
N ALA A 148 30.23 14.59 28.78
CA ALA A 148 29.95 13.33 28.09
C ALA A 148 28.80 12.62 28.85
N PRO A 149 27.75 12.14 28.19
CA PRO A 149 26.75 11.31 28.84
C PRO A 149 27.45 10.05 29.34
N ALA A 150 27.36 9.79 30.65
CA ALA A 150 27.96 8.63 31.29
C ALA A 150 27.63 7.36 30.49
N GLN A 151 28.63 6.81 29.81
CA GLN A 151 28.56 5.49 29.21
C GLN A 151 28.38 4.49 30.36
N GLY A 152 27.14 4.05 30.62
CA GLY A 152 26.89 2.90 31.52
C GLY A 152 25.62 2.91 32.38
N ILE A 153 24.90 4.02 32.53
CA ILE A 153 23.63 4.00 33.31
C ILE A 153 22.47 3.56 32.41
N LEU A 154 21.83 2.45 32.77
CA LEU A 154 20.65 1.93 32.07
C LEU A 154 19.42 2.80 32.41
N PRO A 155 18.54 3.08 31.44
CA PRO A 155 17.34 3.85 31.70
C PRO A 155 16.31 3.03 32.47
N ASP A 156 15.49 3.72 33.26
CA ASP A 156 14.21 3.17 33.69
C ASP A 156 13.26 3.19 32.50
N TRP A 157 13.08 2.03 31.88
CA TRP A 157 12.21 1.83 30.72
C TRP A 157 10.72 2.13 30.98
N SER A 158 10.30 2.28 32.24
CA SER A 158 8.95 2.70 32.58
C SER A 158 8.78 4.22 32.65
N ASP A 159 9.87 4.97 32.80
CA ASP A 159 9.89 6.43 32.88
C ASP A 159 10.34 7.08 31.56
N ALA A 160 9.43 7.83 30.93
CA ALA A 160 9.71 8.56 29.70
C ALA A 160 10.86 9.58 29.87
N THR A 161 11.04 10.18 31.06
CA THR A 161 12.13 11.14 31.27
C THR A 161 13.48 10.44 31.31
N SER A 162 13.59 9.32 32.03
CA SER A 162 14.79 8.50 32.08
C SER A 162 15.22 8.03 30.69
N VAL A 163 14.30 7.46 29.91
CA VAL A 163 14.62 6.99 28.54
C VAL A 163 14.97 8.16 27.61
N TYR A 164 14.29 9.30 27.72
CA TYR A 164 14.62 10.49 26.93
C TYR A 164 16.03 11.00 27.23
N LEU A 165 16.46 11.03 28.49
CA LEU A 165 17.83 11.42 28.85
C LEU A 165 18.85 10.41 28.33
N TRP A 166 18.54 9.12 28.42
CA TRP A 166 19.41 8.05 27.94
C TRP A 166 19.62 8.10 26.43
N ILE A 167 18.57 8.35 25.64
CA ILE A 167 18.71 8.38 24.17
C ILE A 167 19.58 9.57 23.72
N GLN A 168 19.67 10.66 24.48
CA GLN A 168 20.55 11.80 24.16
C GLN A 168 22.05 11.45 24.18
N LYS A 169 22.44 10.23 24.63
CA LYS A 169 23.84 9.79 24.55
C LYS A 169 24.32 9.54 23.11
N TYR A 170 23.39 9.40 22.17
CA TYR A 170 23.69 9.20 20.76
C TYR A 170 23.56 10.51 19.98
N THR A 171 24.20 10.58 18.82
CA THR A 171 23.86 11.61 17.83
C THR A 171 22.51 11.25 17.21
N LEU A 172 21.54 12.18 17.23
CA LEU A 172 20.15 11.90 16.86
C LEU A 172 19.78 12.56 15.53
N ASN A 173 19.27 11.77 14.58
CA ASN A 173 18.73 12.25 13.33
C ASN A 173 17.19 12.10 13.31
N ARG A 174 16.49 13.22 13.53
CA ARG A 174 15.02 13.27 13.57
C ARG A 174 14.36 13.39 12.17
N GLY A 175 15.14 13.13 11.11
CA GLY A 175 14.61 13.05 9.75
C GLY A 175 13.74 11.80 9.58
N ARG A 176 12.75 11.85 8.69
CA ARG A 176 11.88 10.68 8.45
C ARG A 176 12.57 9.65 7.55
N ASN A 177 12.76 8.42 8.04
CA ASN A 177 13.16 7.29 7.22
C ASN A 177 11.99 6.86 6.32
N ARG A 178 12.25 6.75 5.02
CA ARG A 178 11.30 6.15 4.07
C ARG A 178 11.45 4.64 4.07
N LEU A 179 10.33 3.93 4.02
CA LEU A 179 10.30 2.49 3.84
C LEU A 179 10.72 2.12 2.40
N VAL A 180 10.25 2.87 1.40
CA VAL A 180 10.61 2.65 0.00
C VAL A 180 11.97 3.27 -0.31
N LYS A 181 12.98 2.40 -0.52
CA LYS A 181 14.37 2.80 -0.81
C LYS A 181 14.83 2.52 -2.25
N THR A 182 13.99 1.85 -3.03
CA THR A 182 14.26 1.41 -4.41
C THR A 182 13.99 2.52 -5.44
N PHE A 183 14.05 2.22 -6.73
CA PHE A 183 13.84 3.19 -7.83
C PHE A 183 12.52 3.97 -7.69
N GLY A 184 11.48 3.29 -7.20
CA GLY A 184 10.14 3.82 -6.98
C GLY A 184 10.00 4.82 -5.82
N ARG A 185 11.08 5.13 -5.08
CA ARG A 185 11.04 6.04 -3.92
C ARG A 185 10.60 7.47 -4.26
N ASP A 186 10.73 7.87 -5.52
CA ASP A 186 10.40 9.22 -6.00
C ASP A 186 9.12 9.24 -6.86
N PHE A 187 8.40 8.11 -6.95
CA PHE A 187 7.15 8.02 -7.72
C PHE A 187 6.07 8.93 -7.13
N GLU A 188 5.23 9.53 -7.96
CA GLU A 188 4.04 10.20 -7.46
C GLU A 188 3.04 9.15 -6.96
N PHE A 189 2.49 9.32 -5.76
CA PHE A 189 1.48 8.41 -5.25
C PHE A 189 0.10 8.80 -5.77
N LEU A 190 -0.40 7.94 -6.63
CA LEU A 190 -1.63 8.10 -7.39
C LEU A 190 -2.53 6.88 -7.16
N GLY A 191 -3.81 6.97 -7.54
CA GLY A 191 -4.76 5.85 -7.47
C GLY A 191 -5.05 5.33 -6.05
N ARG A 192 -4.93 6.20 -5.04
CA ARG A 192 -5.03 5.82 -3.60
C ARG A 192 -5.98 6.71 -2.81
N ASP A 193 -6.69 7.60 -3.50
CA ASP A 193 -7.65 8.52 -2.88
C ASP A 193 -8.69 7.78 -2.06
N ARG A 194 -9.22 6.69 -2.60
CA ARG A 194 -10.24 5.89 -1.92
C ARG A 194 -9.71 5.19 -0.65
N SER A 195 -8.48 4.71 -0.69
CA SER A 195 -7.78 4.13 0.46
C SER A 195 -7.62 5.20 1.56
N MET A 196 -7.22 6.41 1.18
CA MET A 196 -7.08 7.56 2.09
C MET A 196 -8.42 8.05 2.63
N GLN A 197 -9.46 8.11 1.79
CA GLN A 197 -10.84 8.44 2.21
C GLN A 197 -11.35 7.43 3.23
N THR A 198 -11.09 6.14 3.02
CA THR A 198 -11.48 5.09 3.97
C THR A 198 -10.72 5.24 5.29
N LEU A 199 -9.42 5.55 5.24
CA LEU A 199 -8.63 5.81 6.46
C LEU A 199 -9.14 7.05 7.22
N TRP A 200 -9.49 8.12 6.51
CA TRP A 200 -9.92 9.38 7.10
C TRP A 200 -11.37 9.34 7.61
N ASN A 201 -12.32 8.98 6.75
CA ASN A 201 -13.76 9.01 7.03
C ASN A 201 -14.29 7.70 7.60
N GLY A 202 -13.64 6.58 7.30
CA GLY A 202 -14.11 5.25 7.67
C GLY A 202 -15.04 4.64 6.63
N THR A 203 -15.98 3.83 7.11
CA THR A 203 -17.04 3.17 6.34
C THR A 203 -18.36 3.35 7.08
N ASP A 204 -19.48 3.00 6.46
CA ASP A 204 -20.81 3.05 7.11
C ASP A 204 -20.90 2.26 8.42
N LYS A 205 -20.00 1.30 8.63
CA LYS A 205 -19.98 0.41 9.81
C LYS A 205 -18.88 0.73 10.81
N ARG A 206 -17.87 1.53 10.44
CA ARG A 206 -16.62 1.67 11.21
C ARG A 206 -16.04 3.07 11.04
N ASP A 207 -15.74 3.73 12.15
CA ASP A 207 -15.16 5.07 12.16
C ASP A 207 -13.76 5.11 11.51
N GLY A 208 -13.49 6.14 10.72
CA GLY A 208 -12.13 6.50 10.31
C GLY A 208 -11.42 7.36 11.36
N ILE A 209 -10.27 7.93 11.00
CA ILE A 209 -9.51 8.84 11.85
C ILE A 209 -10.37 10.01 12.36
N MET A 210 -11.22 10.59 11.51
CA MET A 210 -12.07 11.72 11.89
C MET A 210 -13.08 11.33 12.97
N GLY A 211 -13.82 10.23 12.76
CA GLY A 211 -14.78 9.70 13.75
C GLY A 211 -14.09 9.32 15.07
N ARG A 212 -12.96 8.61 14.98
CA ARG A 212 -12.10 8.27 16.12
C ARG A 212 -11.65 9.49 16.91
N PHE A 213 -11.24 10.55 16.22
CA PHE A 213 -10.81 11.78 16.87
C PHE A 213 -11.96 12.44 17.61
N LEU A 214 -13.16 12.52 17.02
CA LEU A 214 -14.34 13.08 17.69
C LEU A 214 -14.74 12.23 18.91
N ASN A 215 -14.59 10.91 18.81
CA ASN A 215 -14.92 9.94 19.86
C ASN A 215 -13.74 9.62 20.81
N ARG A 216 -12.64 10.38 20.76
CA ARG A 216 -11.40 10.10 21.52
C ARG A 216 -11.53 10.11 23.05
N LYS A 217 -12.65 10.63 23.57
CA LYS A 217 -12.96 10.64 25.02
C LYS A 217 -13.63 9.35 25.49
N TYR A 218 -14.15 8.54 24.56
CA TYR A 218 -14.77 7.26 24.85
C TYR A 218 -13.75 6.14 24.69
N ASP A 219 -13.72 5.22 25.64
CA ASP A 219 -12.85 4.04 25.65
C ASP A 219 -13.51 2.82 24.98
N ASP A 220 -14.71 2.98 24.43
CA ASP A 220 -15.40 1.92 23.69
C ASP A 220 -14.68 1.59 22.38
N LYS A 221 -14.31 0.32 22.25
CA LYS A 221 -13.54 -0.26 21.16
C LYS A 221 -14.28 -0.21 19.83
N ILE A 222 -15.61 -0.06 19.84
CA ILE A 222 -16.44 0.10 18.63
C ILE A 222 -16.05 1.38 17.86
N PHE A 223 -15.76 2.47 18.57
CA PHE A 223 -15.36 3.73 17.96
C PHE A 223 -13.91 3.75 17.50
N HIS A 224 -13.09 2.78 17.90
CA HIS A 224 -11.64 2.76 17.66
C HIS A 224 -11.19 1.54 16.85
N PRO A 225 -11.66 1.36 15.60
CA PRO A 225 -11.21 0.26 14.77
C PRO A 225 -9.74 0.43 14.37
N ILE A 226 -9.01 -0.67 14.20
CA ILE A 226 -7.58 -0.70 13.84
C ILE A 226 -7.45 -0.67 12.31
N PRO A 227 -6.91 0.40 11.70
CA PRO A 227 -6.67 0.45 10.26
C PRO A 227 -5.65 -0.59 9.81
N VAL A 228 -6.01 -1.39 8.79
CA VAL A 228 -5.15 -2.43 8.22
C VAL A 228 -5.10 -2.36 6.70
N LEU A 229 -3.90 -2.23 6.16
CA LEU A 229 -3.53 -2.36 4.76
C LEU A 229 -3.08 -3.80 4.49
N ALA A 230 -4.04 -4.63 4.10
CA ALA A 230 -3.79 -5.99 3.65
C ALA A 230 -3.64 -5.98 2.13
N GLY A 231 -2.56 -6.55 1.62
CA GLY A 231 -2.37 -6.69 0.18
C GLY A 231 -1.15 -7.52 -0.15
N GLY A 232 -1.12 -8.07 -1.36
CA GLY A 232 0.02 -8.86 -1.79
C GLY A 232 1.34 -8.09 -1.88
N PRO A 233 2.47 -8.79 -2.02
CA PRO A 233 3.74 -8.16 -2.36
C PRO A 233 3.59 -7.22 -3.56
N GLY A 234 4.30 -6.09 -3.54
CA GLY A 234 4.34 -5.17 -4.68
C GLY A 234 3.11 -4.29 -4.93
N THR A 235 2.06 -4.36 -4.10
CA THR A 235 0.83 -3.55 -4.22
C THR A 235 0.95 -2.08 -3.77
N GLY A 236 2.07 -1.69 -3.14
CA GLY A 236 2.33 -0.32 -2.71
C GLY A 236 2.00 0.00 -1.24
N LYS A 237 1.95 -1.01 -0.36
CA LYS A 237 1.72 -0.86 1.09
C LYS A 237 2.69 0.10 1.77
N SER A 238 4.00 -0.16 1.67
CA SER A 238 5.04 0.67 2.26
C SER A 238 5.01 2.10 1.72
N ARG A 239 4.68 2.26 0.44
CA ARG A 239 4.50 3.56 -0.18
C ARG A 239 3.33 4.33 0.42
N PHE A 240 2.19 3.66 0.64
CA PHE A 240 1.04 4.27 1.32
C PHE A 240 1.43 4.83 2.70
N LEU A 241 2.22 4.08 3.47
CA LEU A 241 2.70 4.54 4.78
C LEU A 241 3.63 5.75 4.66
N ASP A 242 4.58 5.75 3.72
CA ASP A 242 5.49 6.88 3.46
C ASP A 242 4.72 8.18 3.11
N GLU A 243 3.59 8.02 2.43
CA GLU A 243 2.75 9.11 1.92
C GLU A 243 1.72 9.64 2.94
N ALA A 244 1.39 8.86 3.96
CA ALA A 244 0.27 9.13 4.87
C ALA A 244 0.30 10.53 5.48
N GLU A 245 1.47 11.05 5.84
CA GLU A 245 1.62 12.38 6.41
C GLU A 245 1.05 13.50 5.52
N ARG A 246 1.36 13.46 4.22
CA ARG A 246 0.93 14.48 3.26
C ARG A 246 -0.59 14.51 3.18
N PHE A 247 -1.20 13.36 2.95
CA PHE A 247 -2.65 13.25 2.81
C PHE A 247 -3.37 13.61 4.11
N LEU A 248 -2.93 13.08 5.26
CA LEU A 248 -3.59 13.38 6.53
C LEU A 248 -3.57 14.88 6.85
N LYS A 249 -2.50 15.61 6.48
CA LYS A 249 -2.47 17.07 6.57
C LYS A 249 -3.50 17.73 5.63
N GLU A 250 -3.58 17.30 4.38
CA GLU A 250 -4.55 17.83 3.40
C GLU A 250 -6.00 17.61 3.84
N TYR A 251 -6.34 16.42 4.33
CA TYR A 251 -7.67 16.09 4.85
C TYR A 251 -7.99 16.87 6.13
N ALA A 252 -7.03 17.01 7.06
CA ALA A 252 -7.21 17.82 8.25
C ALA A 252 -7.47 19.30 7.92
N ASN A 253 -6.69 19.86 6.97
CA ASN A 253 -6.85 21.23 6.48
C ASN A 253 -8.21 21.46 5.81
N SER A 254 -8.75 20.44 5.15
CA SER A 254 -10.02 20.51 4.44
C SER A 254 -11.22 20.09 5.31
N SER A 255 -11.01 19.68 6.57
CA SER A 255 -12.05 19.11 7.44
C SER A 255 -13.10 20.11 7.94
N GLY A 256 -12.78 21.42 7.90
CA GLY A 256 -13.62 22.47 8.50
C GLY A 256 -13.68 22.45 10.03
N ASN A 257 -12.94 21.54 10.71
CA ASN A 257 -12.90 21.44 12.16
C ASN A 257 -11.59 22.00 12.71
N GLN A 258 -11.67 23.13 13.42
CA GLN A 258 -10.51 23.83 13.95
C GLN A 258 -9.71 23.00 14.96
N GLU A 259 -10.38 22.12 15.73
CA GLU A 259 -9.70 21.25 16.70
C GLU A 259 -8.86 20.18 15.99
N ILE A 260 -9.41 19.58 14.92
CA ILE A 260 -8.68 18.64 14.08
C ILE A 260 -7.51 19.34 13.39
N PHE A 261 -7.76 20.49 12.77
CA PHE A 261 -6.72 21.29 12.13
C PHE A 261 -5.54 21.57 13.08
N ASN A 262 -5.83 22.07 14.28
CA ASN A 262 -4.81 22.39 15.27
C ASN A 262 -4.05 21.14 15.76
N ALA A 263 -4.73 20.01 15.93
CA ALA A 263 -4.11 18.77 16.37
C ALA A 263 -3.14 18.19 15.30
N PHE A 264 -3.58 18.18 14.04
CA PHE A 264 -2.79 17.67 12.93
C PHE A 264 -1.65 18.61 12.48
N ALA A 265 -1.72 19.90 12.83
CA ALA A 265 -0.59 20.82 12.66
C ALA A 265 0.67 20.37 13.42
N ASN A 266 0.48 19.69 14.57
CA ASN A 266 1.56 19.13 15.39
C ASN A 266 1.79 17.62 15.16
N MET A 267 1.30 17.08 14.04
CA MET A 267 1.39 15.66 13.77
C MET A 267 2.84 15.18 13.60
N VAL A 268 3.14 14.03 14.19
CA VAL A 268 4.37 13.26 13.96
C VAL A 268 4.00 11.94 13.29
N VAL A 269 4.73 11.58 12.24
CA VAL A 269 4.55 10.29 11.54
C VAL A 269 5.85 9.50 11.64
N VAL A 270 5.76 8.29 12.19
CA VAL A 270 6.88 7.35 12.28
C VAL A 270 6.48 6.06 11.57
N ASN A 271 7.30 5.62 10.63
CA ASN A 271 7.13 4.34 9.97
C ASN A 271 8.15 3.36 10.56
N THR A 272 7.72 2.15 10.87
CA THR A 272 8.58 1.05 11.30
C THR A 272 8.19 -0.25 10.59
N THR A 273 9.00 -1.29 10.70
CA THR A 273 8.79 -2.57 10.02
C THR A 273 9.19 -3.77 10.89
N TYR A 274 8.55 -4.91 10.64
CA TYR A 274 8.95 -6.23 11.14
C TYR A 274 9.62 -7.10 10.06
N GLY A 275 10.04 -6.53 8.94
CA GLY A 275 10.89 -7.21 7.97
C GLY A 275 12.21 -6.50 7.75
N SER A 276 12.52 -6.15 6.51
CA SER A 276 13.91 -5.87 6.12
C SER A 276 14.53 -4.70 6.91
N GLY A 277 15.56 -5.01 7.72
CA GLY A 277 16.29 -4.04 8.55
C GLY A 277 15.89 -4.04 10.04
N SER A 278 14.76 -4.63 10.41
CA SER A 278 14.30 -4.78 11.81
C SER A 278 13.37 -5.98 11.95
N ALA A 279 13.78 -7.11 11.35
CA ALA A 279 12.99 -8.33 11.24
C ALA A 279 12.53 -8.84 12.61
N ALA A 280 11.43 -9.58 12.64
CA ALA A 280 10.99 -10.26 13.85
C ALA A 280 12.06 -11.28 14.31
N GLU A 281 12.42 -11.24 15.59
CA GLU A 281 13.49 -12.05 16.18
C GLU A 281 13.17 -12.48 17.61
N ASP A 282 14.00 -13.36 18.21
CA ASP A 282 13.77 -13.90 19.57
C ASP A 282 13.61 -12.82 20.64
N LEU A 283 14.28 -11.68 20.47
CA LEU A 283 14.15 -10.53 21.36
C LEU A 283 12.70 -10.06 21.45
N ASP A 284 11.94 -10.10 20.36
CA ASP A 284 10.55 -9.62 20.32
C ASP A 284 9.64 -10.44 21.25
N THR A 285 9.84 -11.76 21.28
CA THR A 285 9.15 -12.67 22.19
C THR A 285 9.60 -12.44 23.64
N LEU A 286 10.90 -12.25 23.85
CA LEU A 286 11.49 -12.02 25.18
C LEU A 286 10.95 -10.75 25.85
N VAL A 287 10.90 -9.63 25.11
CA VAL A 287 10.46 -8.33 25.63
C VAL A 287 8.94 -8.14 25.55
N GLY A 288 8.28 -8.97 24.74
CA GLY A 288 6.85 -8.93 24.44
C GLY A 288 6.51 -7.92 23.34
N GLY A 289 5.46 -8.22 22.56
CA GLY A 289 5.13 -7.50 21.33
C GLY A 289 4.94 -5.99 21.49
N GLN A 290 4.35 -5.53 22.60
CA GLN A 290 4.18 -4.10 22.85
C GLN A 290 5.53 -3.37 23.05
N SER A 291 6.46 -3.98 23.77
CA SER A 291 7.79 -3.40 24.03
C SER A 291 8.65 -3.46 22.77
N SER A 292 8.55 -4.57 22.03
CA SER A 292 9.14 -4.74 20.70
C SER A 292 8.79 -3.60 19.74
N LEU A 293 7.51 -3.23 19.65
CA LEU A 293 7.10 -2.08 18.84
C LEU A 293 7.60 -0.75 19.42
N ALA A 294 7.59 -0.58 20.74
CA ALA A 294 8.05 0.66 21.37
C ALA A 294 9.54 0.94 21.10
N ILE A 295 10.39 -0.09 21.13
CA ILE A 295 11.83 0.01 20.78
C ILE A 295 12.00 0.44 19.33
N ARG A 296 11.24 -0.19 18.42
CA ARG A 296 11.23 0.14 16.99
C ARG A 296 10.80 1.58 16.71
N ILE A 297 9.74 2.06 17.37
CA ILE A 297 9.31 3.46 17.29
C ILE A 297 10.41 4.40 17.78
N LEU A 298 11.04 4.07 18.92
CA LEU A 298 12.12 4.87 19.49
C LEU A 298 13.31 4.97 18.53
N PHE A 299 13.72 3.85 17.94
CA PHE A 299 14.79 3.79 16.95
C PHE A 299 14.47 4.62 15.70
N GLU A 300 13.30 4.43 15.10
CA GLU A 300 12.95 5.09 13.84
C GLU A 300 12.70 6.59 13.99
N TYR A 301 12.20 7.04 15.15
CA TYR A 301 11.99 8.45 15.43
C TYR A 301 13.31 9.20 15.65
N PHE A 302 14.23 8.62 16.44
CA PHE A 302 15.46 9.30 16.83
C PHE A 302 16.66 9.03 15.92
N GLN A 303 16.66 7.89 15.22
CA GLN A 303 17.75 7.37 14.38
C GLN A 303 19.13 7.62 15.01
N PRO A 304 19.40 6.97 16.16
CA PRO A 304 20.66 7.14 16.86
C PRO A 304 21.84 6.74 15.97
N GLN A 305 22.93 7.49 16.04
CA GLN A 305 24.18 7.25 15.32
C GLN A 305 25.38 7.32 16.28
N TYR A 306 26.40 6.53 15.99
CA TYR A 306 27.75 6.72 16.53
C TYR A 306 28.53 7.66 15.58
N GLU A 307 29.47 8.44 16.13
CA GLU A 307 30.25 9.42 15.33
C GLU A 307 30.95 8.78 14.12
N ASP A 308 31.39 7.52 14.24
CA ASP A 308 32.20 6.85 13.23
C ASP A 308 31.54 5.62 12.57
N ALA A 309 30.29 5.28 12.91
CA ALA A 309 29.67 4.05 12.43
C ALA A 309 28.16 4.14 12.22
N ARG A 310 27.68 3.44 11.20
CA ARG A 310 26.25 3.22 10.97
C ARG A 310 25.71 2.32 12.08
N PHE A 311 24.82 2.88 12.90
CA PHE A 311 24.19 2.16 14.01
C PHE A 311 22.84 1.62 13.52
N ASP A 312 22.75 0.31 13.36
CA ASP A 312 21.54 -0.37 12.89
C ASP A 312 20.60 -0.77 14.03
N TYR A 313 19.43 -1.27 13.67
CA TYR A 313 18.41 -1.65 14.64
C TYR A 313 18.90 -2.78 15.56
N SER A 314 19.63 -3.77 15.04
CA SER A 314 20.14 -4.90 15.83
C SER A 314 21.14 -4.44 16.90
N SER A 315 22.05 -3.54 16.53
CA SER A 315 23.00 -2.93 17.47
C SER A 315 22.26 -2.08 18.52
N PHE A 316 21.25 -1.33 18.11
CA PHE A 316 20.43 -0.53 19.02
C PHE A 316 19.61 -1.39 19.99
N SER A 317 18.97 -2.45 19.50
CA SER A 317 18.14 -3.34 20.30
C SER A 317 18.97 -4.08 21.34
N ALA A 318 20.18 -4.52 20.99
CA ALA A 318 21.16 -5.10 21.90
C ALA A 318 21.58 -4.12 23.01
N ASP A 319 21.79 -2.84 22.67
CA ASP A 319 22.10 -1.81 23.66
C ASP A 319 20.92 -1.49 24.58
N CYS A 320 19.69 -1.63 24.10
CA CYS A 320 18.49 -1.51 24.93
C CYS A 320 18.33 -2.71 25.88
N GLY A 321 18.70 -3.92 25.43
CA GLY A 321 18.49 -5.21 26.12
C GLY A 321 19.24 -5.40 27.44
N LYS A 322 20.07 -4.44 27.86
CA LYS A 322 20.88 -4.53 29.09
C LYS A 322 20.08 -4.24 30.39
N GLY A 323 18.74 -4.08 30.38
CA GLY A 323 17.89 -3.80 31.56
C GLY A 323 16.46 -4.41 31.49
N ASN A 324 15.53 -3.97 32.36
CA ASN A 324 14.11 -4.45 32.36
C ASN A 324 13.27 -3.85 31.22
N ILE A 325 13.71 -4.09 29.99
CA ILE A 325 13.13 -3.52 28.76
C ILE A 325 11.68 -3.98 28.51
N GLY A 326 11.24 -5.09 29.09
CA GLY A 326 9.84 -5.55 29.03
C GLY A 326 8.84 -4.59 29.68
N ALA A 327 9.34 -3.65 30.51
CA ALA A 327 8.55 -2.54 31.06
C ALA A 327 8.30 -1.40 30.05
N PHE A 328 9.01 -1.36 28.92
CA PHE A 328 8.88 -0.29 27.94
C PHE A 328 7.56 -0.42 27.15
N LYS A 329 6.58 0.44 27.44
CA LYS A 329 5.25 0.37 26.81
C LYS A 329 5.08 1.43 25.72
N LEU A 330 4.08 1.21 24.85
CA LEU A 330 3.69 2.20 23.82
C LEU A 330 3.37 3.56 24.42
N SER A 331 2.69 3.60 25.57
CA SER A 331 2.42 4.85 26.28
C SER A 331 3.69 5.61 26.67
N THR A 332 4.76 4.90 27.00
CA THR A 332 6.04 5.51 27.38
C THR A 332 6.71 6.12 26.16
N VAL A 333 6.87 5.38 25.05
CA VAL A 333 7.51 5.93 23.84
C VAL A 333 6.73 7.11 23.24
N LEU A 334 5.40 7.08 23.26
CA LEU A 334 4.58 8.20 22.79
C LEU A 334 4.81 9.46 23.63
N ARG A 335 4.97 9.34 24.94
CA ARG A 335 5.33 10.47 25.83
C ARG A 335 6.74 10.98 25.58
N ILE A 336 7.68 10.10 25.24
CA ILE A 336 9.05 10.50 24.86
C ILE A 336 9.02 11.38 23.61
N ILE A 337 8.29 10.95 22.57
CA ILE A 337 8.10 11.73 21.33
C ILE A 337 7.45 13.08 21.65
N GLN A 338 6.39 13.08 22.46
CA GLN A 338 5.71 14.31 22.84
C GLN A 338 6.66 15.29 23.54
N LYS A 339 7.48 14.79 24.48
CA LYS A 339 8.48 15.59 25.19
C LYS A 339 9.52 16.19 24.26
N ASP A 340 10.07 15.39 23.34
CA ASP A 340 11.04 15.85 22.34
C ASP A 340 10.46 16.95 21.45
N VAL A 341 9.25 16.75 20.92
CA VAL A 341 8.58 17.74 20.07
C VAL A 341 8.28 19.04 20.82
N MET A 342 7.84 18.96 22.07
CA MET A 342 7.57 20.15 22.91
C MET A 342 8.85 20.98 23.13
N LEU A 343 9.99 20.31 23.37
CA LEU A 343 11.28 20.97 23.55
C LEU A 343 11.80 21.58 22.23
N MET A 344 11.62 20.89 21.10
CA MET A 344 12.15 21.31 19.80
C MET A 344 11.33 22.41 19.13
N LYS A 345 9.98 22.32 19.20
CA LYS A 345 9.10 23.20 18.40
C LYS A 345 8.49 24.35 19.19
N GLN A 346 8.58 24.36 20.53
CA GLN A 346 7.92 25.33 21.42
C GLN A 346 6.50 25.72 20.94
N PRO A 347 5.60 24.73 20.75
CA PRO A 347 4.28 25.00 20.17
C PRO A 347 3.52 26.04 21.01
N THR A 348 2.97 27.06 20.35
CA THR A 348 2.37 28.24 20.97
C THR A 348 1.05 28.00 21.70
N THR A 349 0.49 26.78 21.63
CA THR A 349 -0.80 26.41 22.22
C THR A 349 -0.78 24.97 22.75
N SER A 350 -1.41 24.73 23.90
CA SER A 350 -1.62 23.37 24.45
C SER A 350 -2.67 22.62 23.63
N THR A 351 -2.26 22.07 22.50
CA THR A 351 -3.12 21.31 21.59
C THR A 351 -2.71 19.84 21.59
N THR A 352 -3.71 18.95 21.50
CA THR A 352 -3.51 17.50 21.32
C THR A 352 -2.52 17.24 20.18
N MET A 353 -1.49 16.43 20.44
CA MET A 353 -0.53 16.00 19.43
C MET A 353 -1.02 14.72 18.75
N VAL A 354 -0.97 14.68 17.42
CA VAL A 354 -1.27 13.46 16.67
C VAL A 354 0.01 12.67 16.44
N VAL A 355 0.04 11.40 16.82
CA VAL A 355 1.16 10.50 16.52
C VAL A 355 0.66 9.36 15.65
N VAL A 356 1.09 9.35 14.40
CA VAL A 356 0.77 8.32 13.41
C VAL A 356 1.92 7.33 13.35
N ILE A 357 1.63 6.05 13.58
CA ILE A 357 2.63 4.98 13.49
C ILE A 357 2.24 4.01 12.36
N GLY A 358 3.00 4.01 11.28
CA GLY A 358 2.92 2.99 10.24
C GLY A 358 3.72 1.77 10.64
N ILE A 359 3.10 0.59 10.67
CA ILE A 359 3.73 -0.67 11.09
C ILE A 359 3.69 -1.62 9.89
N ASP A 360 4.79 -1.67 9.15
CA ASP A 360 4.92 -2.50 7.95
C ASP A 360 5.36 -3.92 8.29
N GLU A 361 5.05 -4.84 7.37
CA GLU A 361 5.39 -6.27 7.44
C GLU A 361 5.02 -6.94 8.79
N PHE A 362 3.95 -6.48 9.45
CA PHE A 362 3.56 -6.98 10.78
C PHE A 362 3.21 -8.48 10.79
N ASN A 363 2.83 -9.03 9.63
CA ASN A 363 2.59 -10.46 9.45
C ASN A 363 3.83 -11.28 9.80
N ASN A 364 5.05 -10.76 9.61
CA ASN A 364 6.28 -11.48 9.97
C ASN A 364 6.35 -11.77 11.47
N LEU A 365 5.87 -10.86 12.32
CA LEU A 365 5.80 -11.12 13.76
C LEU A 365 4.74 -12.18 14.08
N HIS A 366 3.60 -12.15 13.38
CA HIS A 366 2.55 -13.15 13.55
C HIS A 366 3.02 -14.55 13.14
N ASP A 367 3.77 -14.64 12.04
CA ASP A 367 4.30 -15.90 11.52
C ASP A 367 5.44 -16.43 12.40
N PHE A 368 6.22 -15.53 13.00
CA PHE A 368 7.27 -15.87 13.96
C PHE A 368 6.71 -16.35 15.31
N ASP A 369 5.84 -15.55 15.95
CA ASP A 369 5.15 -15.92 17.20
C ASP A 369 3.76 -15.26 17.31
N ARG A 370 2.72 -16.07 17.08
CA ARG A 370 1.31 -15.61 17.09
C ARG A 370 0.89 -14.98 18.41
N GLU A 371 1.40 -15.48 19.54
CA GLU A 371 1.02 -14.98 20.86
C GLU A 371 1.62 -13.59 21.14
N THR A 372 2.85 -13.34 20.68
CA THR A 372 3.51 -12.04 20.74
C THR A 372 2.81 -11.03 19.83
N ALA A 373 2.45 -11.42 18.61
CA ALA A 373 1.64 -10.59 17.72
C ALA A 373 0.26 -10.27 18.34
N ARG A 374 -0.41 -11.26 18.95
CA ARG A 374 -1.67 -11.06 19.66
C ARG A 374 -1.55 -10.03 20.79
N LYS A 375 -0.49 -10.12 21.60
CA LYS A 375 -0.18 -9.16 22.68
C LYS A 375 0.10 -7.77 22.14
N LEU A 376 0.80 -7.66 21.00
CA LEU A 376 1.03 -6.40 20.31
C LEU A 376 -0.31 -5.75 19.91
N ILE A 377 -1.18 -6.48 19.22
CA ILE A 377 -2.51 -5.98 18.79
C ILE A 377 -3.35 -5.52 19.99
N HIS A 378 -3.35 -6.29 21.07
CA HIS A 378 -4.00 -5.90 22.33
C HIS A 378 -3.42 -4.58 22.89
N GLY A 379 -2.10 -4.44 22.90
CA GLY A 379 -1.41 -3.22 23.35
C GLY A 379 -1.73 -2.00 22.48
N ILE A 380 -1.79 -2.18 21.15
CA ILE A 380 -2.19 -1.13 20.20
C ILE A 380 -3.63 -0.68 20.48
N GLY A 381 -4.59 -1.62 20.53
CA GLY A 381 -6.00 -1.31 20.78
C GLY A 381 -6.21 -0.61 22.13
N SER A 382 -5.56 -1.11 23.18
CA SER A 382 -5.62 -0.49 24.52
C SER A 382 -5.08 0.96 24.50
N THR A 383 -3.99 1.21 23.77
CA THR A 383 -3.40 2.55 23.64
C THR A 383 -4.27 3.48 22.78
N MET A 384 -5.04 2.95 21.82
CA MET A 384 -6.00 3.75 21.05
C MET A 384 -7.17 4.23 21.90
N CYS A 385 -7.73 3.38 22.76
CA CYS A 385 -8.82 3.76 23.68
C CYS A 385 -8.34 4.68 24.80
N LEU A 386 -7.15 4.41 25.35
CA LEU A 386 -6.57 5.14 26.47
C LEU A 386 -5.20 5.72 26.07
N SER A 387 -5.21 6.61 25.09
CA SER A 387 -4.00 7.31 24.66
C SER A 387 -3.42 8.16 25.80
N PRO A 388 -2.09 8.34 25.87
CA PRO A 388 -1.49 9.25 26.84
C PRO A 388 -2.11 10.66 26.74
N LYS A 389 -2.13 11.37 27.87
CA LYS A 389 -2.71 12.72 27.95
C LYS A 389 -2.14 13.62 26.84
N ASP A 390 -3.03 14.34 26.17
CA ASP A 390 -2.72 15.28 25.09
C ASP A 390 -2.07 14.62 23.85
N ILE A 391 -2.23 13.30 23.68
CA ILE A 391 -1.81 12.54 22.49
C ILE A 391 -3.03 11.85 21.88
N PHE A 392 -3.15 11.91 20.56
CA PHE A 392 -4.06 11.10 19.77
C PHE A 392 -3.25 10.10 18.93
N PHE A 393 -3.40 8.81 19.23
CA PHE A 393 -2.61 7.74 18.62
C PHE A 393 -3.31 7.11 17.40
N VAL A 394 -2.62 7.10 16.25
CA VAL A 394 -3.12 6.54 14.99
C VAL A 394 -2.19 5.44 14.49
N PRO A 395 -2.46 4.16 14.80
CA PRO A 395 -1.74 3.04 14.19
C PRO A 395 -2.27 2.76 12.78
N ILE A 396 -1.39 2.36 11.86
CA ILE A 396 -1.76 1.82 10.56
C ILE A 396 -0.93 0.54 10.37
N LEU A 397 -1.59 -0.62 10.42
CA LEU A 397 -0.94 -1.90 10.18
C LEU A 397 -0.85 -2.16 8.68
N ALA A 398 0.30 -2.60 8.18
CA ALA A 398 0.47 -3.00 6.79
C ALA A 398 1.22 -4.33 6.73
N GLY A 399 0.74 -5.25 5.89
CA GLY A 399 1.34 -6.57 5.80
C GLY A 399 0.72 -7.44 4.73
N THR A 400 1.35 -8.59 4.51
CA THR A 400 0.86 -9.64 3.64
C THR A 400 0.09 -10.64 4.50
N ILE A 401 -1.24 -10.62 4.43
CA ILE A 401 -2.12 -11.36 5.36
C ILE A 401 -2.71 -12.57 4.64
N GLU A 402 -2.20 -13.77 4.92
CA GLU A 402 -2.79 -15.02 4.43
C GLU A 402 -3.91 -15.48 5.37
N GLY A 403 -5.10 -15.76 4.86
CA GLY A 403 -6.29 -16.11 5.66
C GLY A 403 -7.11 -14.89 6.10
N SER A 404 -8.08 -15.13 6.98
CA SER A 404 -9.02 -14.09 7.46
C SER A 404 -8.28 -12.98 8.20
N LEU A 405 -8.59 -11.72 7.85
CA LEU A 405 -8.01 -10.53 8.49
C LEU A 405 -8.27 -10.52 10.00
N GLU A 406 -9.42 -11.04 10.41
CA GLU A 406 -9.79 -11.18 11.81
C GLU A 406 -8.77 -12.02 12.57
N GLN A 407 -8.18 -13.06 11.97
CA GLN A 407 -7.18 -13.92 12.64
C GLN A 407 -5.94 -13.17 13.08
N TYR A 408 -5.52 -12.16 12.32
CA TYR A 408 -4.35 -11.34 12.61
C TYR A 408 -4.63 -10.26 13.65
N ILE A 409 -5.91 -10.00 13.91
CA ILE A 409 -6.39 -9.02 14.88
C ILE A 409 -7.02 -9.72 16.10
N MET A 410 -7.16 -11.05 16.06
CA MET A 410 -7.56 -11.90 17.18
C MET A 410 -6.63 -11.56 18.34
N GLY A 411 -7.20 -11.12 19.47
CA GLY A 411 -6.43 -10.59 20.60
C GLY A 411 -6.98 -9.28 21.14
N SER A 412 -7.66 -8.51 20.31
CA SER A 412 -8.39 -7.33 20.75
C SER A 412 -9.88 -7.45 20.41
N MET A 413 -10.74 -6.85 21.23
CA MET A 413 -12.16 -6.70 20.89
C MET A 413 -12.38 -5.57 19.85
N HIS A 414 -11.32 -4.97 19.31
CA HIS A 414 -11.41 -3.96 18.26
C HIS A 414 -11.68 -4.63 16.92
N LYS A 415 -12.48 -3.96 16.08
CA LYS A 415 -12.67 -4.38 14.70
C LYS A 415 -11.55 -3.82 13.82
N ALA A 416 -11.19 -4.53 12.76
CA ALA A 416 -10.31 -4.00 11.73
C ALA A 416 -10.97 -2.80 11.02
N LEU A 417 -10.23 -1.89 10.42
CA LEU A 417 -10.72 -1.03 9.35
C LEU A 417 -9.90 -1.39 8.11
N HIS A 418 -10.46 -2.22 7.23
CA HIS A 418 -9.74 -2.69 6.05
C HIS A 418 -9.59 -1.55 5.05
N LEU A 419 -8.35 -1.22 4.72
CA LEU A 419 -8.01 -0.16 3.79
C LEU A 419 -7.81 -0.78 2.41
N PRO A 420 -8.65 -0.46 1.41
CA PRO A 420 -8.56 -1.07 0.09
C PRO A 420 -7.24 -0.66 -0.59
N LEU A 421 -6.62 -1.55 -1.36
CA LEU A 421 -5.43 -1.26 -2.17
C LEU A 421 -5.66 -1.69 -3.62
N PRO A 422 -6.46 -0.91 -4.39
CA PRO A 422 -6.73 -1.24 -5.78
C PRO A 422 -5.46 -1.11 -6.63
N LEU A 423 -5.43 -1.86 -7.75
CA LEU A 423 -4.44 -1.62 -8.80
C LEU A 423 -4.60 -0.19 -9.33
N LEU A 424 -3.50 0.40 -9.80
CA LEU A 424 -3.56 1.71 -10.44
C LEU A 424 -4.34 1.62 -11.75
N ASP A 425 -5.12 2.64 -12.07
CA ASP A 425 -5.66 2.74 -13.42
C ASP A 425 -4.55 3.10 -14.43
N GLN A 426 -4.89 3.04 -15.71
CA GLN A 426 -3.94 3.30 -16.78
C GLN A 426 -3.43 4.75 -16.76
N ASP A 427 -4.29 5.73 -16.48
CA ASP A 427 -3.91 7.15 -16.47
C ASP A 427 -2.93 7.45 -15.34
N ASP A 428 -3.16 6.90 -14.16
CA ASP A 428 -2.27 7.02 -13.00
C ASP A 428 -0.97 6.27 -13.22
N SER A 429 -1.01 5.08 -13.83
CA SER A 429 0.18 4.33 -14.24
C SER A 429 1.04 5.14 -15.21
N MET A 430 0.42 5.86 -16.15
CA MET A 430 1.09 6.71 -17.13
C MET A 430 1.66 7.98 -16.50
N LYS A 431 0.96 8.62 -15.55
CA LYS A 431 1.45 9.82 -14.84
C LYS A 431 2.73 9.56 -14.03
N ILE A 432 2.95 8.32 -13.57
CA ILE A 432 4.18 7.92 -12.87
C ILE A 432 5.42 8.06 -13.76
N SER A 433 5.28 7.99 -15.09
CA SER A 433 6.42 8.13 -16.04
C SER A 433 7.20 9.43 -15.91
N LYS A 434 6.62 10.48 -15.30
CA LYS A 434 7.26 11.77 -15.01
C LYS A 434 8.55 11.67 -14.17
N VAL A 435 8.82 10.52 -13.57
CA VAL A 435 10.01 10.26 -12.74
C VAL A 435 11.27 10.07 -13.60
N ILE A 436 11.13 9.66 -14.86
CA ILE A 436 12.27 9.54 -15.77
C ILE A 436 12.79 10.96 -16.08
N LYS A 437 14.04 11.23 -15.66
CA LYS A 437 14.72 12.53 -15.79
C LYS A 437 15.17 12.80 -17.23
N LEU A 438 14.22 12.91 -18.15
CA LEU A 438 14.39 13.48 -19.47
C LEU A 438 13.79 14.88 -19.51
N ASP A 439 14.11 15.65 -20.56
CA ASP A 439 13.31 16.83 -20.89
C ASP A 439 11.83 16.40 -20.96
N ARG A 440 11.01 16.98 -20.07
CA ARG A 440 9.62 16.54 -19.86
C ARG A 440 8.80 16.56 -21.13
N LYS A 441 9.11 17.46 -22.07
CA LYS A 441 8.42 17.56 -23.35
C LYS A 441 8.75 16.37 -24.23
N THR A 442 10.04 16.07 -24.40
CA THR A 442 10.51 14.97 -25.27
C THR A 442 10.01 13.60 -24.81
N LEU A 443 10.00 13.34 -23.50
CA LEU A 443 9.50 12.07 -22.97
C LEU A 443 7.98 11.95 -23.06
N ASN A 444 7.24 13.01 -22.73
CA ASN A 444 5.78 12.98 -22.86
C ASN A 444 5.36 12.78 -24.32
N ASP A 445 6.04 13.45 -25.25
CA ASP A 445 5.78 13.29 -26.69
C ASP A 445 6.06 11.83 -27.11
N TYR A 446 7.16 11.23 -26.65
CA TYR A 446 7.46 9.81 -26.91
C TYR A 446 6.41 8.86 -26.32
N ILE A 447 6.03 9.03 -25.05
CA ILE A 447 5.05 8.17 -24.38
C ILE A 447 3.67 8.28 -25.02
N LEU A 448 3.26 9.49 -25.41
CA LEU A 448 1.98 9.73 -26.07
C LEU A 448 1.96 9.25 -27.52
N SER A 449 3.12 9.17 -28.18
CA SER A 449 3.23 8.74 -29.59
C SER A 449 3.57 7.27 -29.76
N ASN A 450 4.27 6.65 -28.80
CA ASN A 450 4.64 5.24 -28.83
C ASN A 450 3.48 4.39 -28.30
N HIS A 451 2.73 3.81 -29.23
CA HIS A 451 1.53 3.02 -28.92
C HIS A 451 1.89 1.73 -28.17
N TYR A 452 3.03 1.11 -28.51
CA TYR A 452 3.47 -0.11 -27.86
C TYR A 452 3.82 0.13 -26.38
N PHE A 453 4.44 1.27 -26.06
CA PHE A 453 4.66 1.69 -24.68
C PHE A 453 3.34 1.74 -23.88
N GLN A 454 2.29 2.32 -24.47
CA GLN A 454 0.98 2.44 -23.82
C GLN A 454 0.30 1.08 -23.62
N VAL A 455 0.42 0.17 -24.61
CA VAL A 455 -0.03 -1.22 -24.48
C VAL A 455 0.66 -1.90 -23.31
N CYS A 456 2.00 -1.80 -23.24
CA CYS A 456 2.77 -2.41 -22.16
C CYS A 456 2.38 -1.89 -20.77
N ILE A 457 2.12 -0.59 -20.62
CA ILE A 457 1.59 -0.03 -19.36
C ILE A 457 0.20 -0.61 -19.05
N GLY A 458 -0.67 -0.73 -20.05
CA GLY A 458 -1.97 -1.39 -19.92
C GLY A 458 -1.85 -2.86 -19.50
N ASP A 459 -0.85 -3.59 -20.01
CA ASP A 459 -0.62 -5.00 -19.71
C ASP A 459 -0.05 -5.25 -18.32
N ILE A 460 0.80 -4.33 -17.84
CA ILE A 460 1.24 -4.29 -16.43
C ILE A 460 0.04 -4.06 -15.49
N GLY A 461 -1.02 -3.42 -16.00
CA GLY A 461 -2.34 -3.37 -15.36
C GLY A 461 -2.32 -2.75 -13.97
N GLY A 462 -1.46 -1.77 -13.73
CA GLY A 462 -1.43 -0.99 -12.49
C GLY A 462 -0.72 -1.64 -11.30
N HIS A 463 -0.01 -2.76 -11.51
CA HIS A 463 0.77 -3.39 -10.45
C HIS A 463 2.04 -2.58 -10.14
N VAL A 464 2.10 -1.96 -8.95
CA VAL A 464 3.06 -0.90 -8.61
C VAL A 464 4.52 -1.36 -8.71
N ARG A 465 4.85 -2.53 -8.17
CA ARG A 465 6.23 -3.04 -8.22
C ARG A 465 6.70 -3.36 -9.64
N THR A 466 5.78 -3.79 -10.50
CA THR A 466 6.11 -4.07 -11.89
C THR A 466 6.24 -2.80 -12.70
N LEU A 467 5.39 -1.80 -12.46
CA LEU A 467 5.59 -0.47 -13.02
C LEU A 467 6.96 0.08 -12.63
N GLU A 468 7.39 -0.13 -11.38
CA GLU A 468 8.73 0.24 -10.95
C GLU A 468 9.81 -0.47 -11.77
N TYR A 469 9.73 -1.79 -11.93
CA TYR A 469 10.69 -2.54 -12.76
C TYR A 469 10.71 -2.04 -14.21
N PHE A 470 9.54 -1.81 -14.80
CA PHE A 470 9.41 -1.31 -16.15
C PHE A 470 10.08 0.06 -16.31
N TYR A 471 9.75 1.02 -15.46
CA TYR A 471 10.33 2.37 -15.54
C TYR A 471 11.83 2.39 -15.19
N GLU A 472 12.28 1.51 -14.30
CA GLU A 472 13.70 1.34 -13.99
C GLU A 472 14.48 0.87 -15.22
N GLU A 473 13.99 -0.16 -15.92
CA GLU A 473 14.62 -0.68 -17.13
C GLU A 473 14.55 0.31 -18.30
N VAL A 474 13.43 1.02 -18.46
CA VAL A 474 13.33 2.12 -19.44
C VAL A 474 14.38 3.20 -19.15
N ALA A 475 14.55 3.61 -17.88
CA ALA A 475 15.55 4.61 -17.51
C ALA A 475 16.99 4.13 -17.77
N LYS A 476 17.30 2.86 -17.50
CA LYS A 476 18.61 2.25 -17.80
C LYS A 476 18.89 2.25 -19.31
N LYS A 477 17.93 1.78 -20.11
CA LYS A 477 18.07 1.71 -21.57
C LYS A 477 18.19 3.10 -22.21
N LEU A 478 17.44 4.08 -21.70
CA LEU A 478 17.61 5.47 -22.11
C LEU A 478 19.02 5.98 -21.87
N TYR A 479 19.57 5.72 -20.68
CA TYR A 479 20.93 6.13 -20.35
C TYR A 479 21.96 5.49 -21.29
N GLU A 480 21.85 4.18 -21.57
CA GLU A 480 22.69 3.45 -22.53
C GLU A 480 22.61 4.03 -23.95
N LYS A 481 21.42 4.48 -24.37
CA LYS A 481 21.16 5.06 -25.70
C LYS A 481 21.33 6.59 -25.75
N LYS A 482 22.10 7.17 -24.82
CA LYS A 482 22.37 8.61 -24.76
C LYS A 482 21.11 9.47 -24.73
N ASN A 483 20.10 9.03 -23.98
CA ASN A 483 18.81 9.71 -23.82
C ASN A 483 17.98 9.85 -25.11
N ASN A 484 18.16 8.97 -26.08
CA ASN A 484 17.32 8.90 -27.27
C ASN A 484 16.18 7.87 -27.09
N PRO A 485 14.92 8.31 -26.92
CA PRO A 485 13.79 7.40 -26.71
C PRO A 485 13.47 6.50 -27.92
N ASP A 486 13.73 6.97 -29.15
CA ASP A 486 13.40 6.22 -30.37
C ASP A 486 14.26 4.96 -30.58
N GLN A 487 15.36 4.85 -29.83
CA GLN A 487 16.27 3.71 -29.86
C GLN A 487 16.01 2.68 -28.75
N ILE A 488 14.97 2.89 -27.95
CA ILE A 488 14.56 1.93 -26.92
C ILE A 488 13.73 0.83 -27.58
N GLU A 489 14.15 -0.41 -27.37
CA GLU A 489 13.38 -1.59 -27.74
C GLU A 489 12.53 -2.02 -26.54
N ILE A 490 11.27 -1.55 -26.51
CA ILE A 490 10.31 -1.83 -25.44
C ILE A 490 10.01 -3.33 -25.35
N ALA A 491 10.07 -4.06 -26.46
CA ALA A 491 9.84 -5.50 -26.48
C ALA A 491 10.88 -6.24 -25.62
N VAL A 492 12.15 -5.87 -25.76
CA VAL A 492 13.26 -6.41 -24.94
C VAL A 492 13.06 -6.06 -23.46
N ILE A 493 12.58 -4.85 -23.16
CA ILE A 493 12.25 -4.47 -21.79
C ILE A 493 11.15 -5.39 -21.24
N MET A 494 10.07 -5.61 -21.99
CA MET A 494 8.98 -6.47 -21.54
C MET A 494 9.41 -7.93 -21.35
N GLU A 495 10.32 -8.47 -22.16
CA GLU A 495 10.90 -9.80 -21.93
C GLU A 495 11.64 -9.88 -20.57
N ILE A 496 12.43 -8.86 -20.23
CA ILE A 496 13.11 -8.75 -18.93
C ILE A 496 12.08 -8.68 -17.80
N ILE A 497 11.01 -7.88 -17.97
CA ILE A 497 9.96 -7.75 -16.96
C ILE A 497 9.23 -9.09 -16.77
N ARG A 498 8.88 -9.79 -17.86
CA ARG A 498 8.23 -11.11 -17.83
C ARG A 498 9.03 -12.12 -17.02
N ALA A 499 10.32 -12.26 -17.33
CA ALA A 499 11.21 -13.15 -16.60
C ALA A 499 11.24 -12.79 -15.11
N LYS A 500 11.40 -11.51 -14.80
CA LYS A 500 11.47 -11.01 -13.41
C LYS A 500 10.18 -11.27 -12.62
N ILE A 501 9.00 -11.06 -13.21
CA ILE A 501 7.74 -11.33 -12.50
C ILE A 501 7.49 -12.83 -12.36
N SER A 502 7.88 -13.65 -13.34
CA SER A 502 7.74 -15.09 -13.29
C SER A 502 8.56 -15.65 -12.12
N ASP A 503 9.78 -15.15 -11.96
CA ASP A 503 10.70 -15.56 -10.89
C ASP A 503 10.26 -15.00 -9.52
N ASP A 504 10.03 -13.69 -9.41
CA ASP A 504 9.70 -13.03 -8.13
C ASP A 504 8.40 -13.57 -7.51
N TYR A 505 7.42 -13.96 -8.34
CA TYR A 505 6.10 -14.43 -7.89
C TYR A 505 5.88 -15.93 -8.10
N ASN A 506 6.87 -16.66 -8.64
CA ASN A 506 6.78 -18.09 -8.95
C ASN A 506 5.52 -18.49 -9.72
N LEU A 507 5.13 -17.71 -10.75
CA LEU A 507 3.83 -17.85 -11.44
C LEU A 507 3.58 -19.27 -11.96
N GLN A 508 4.62 -19.98 -12.37
CA GLN A 508 4.52 -21.36 -12.87
C GLN A 508 3.86 -22.32 -11.87
N LEU A 509 4.11 -22.16 -10.57
CA LEU A 509 3.51 -22.98 -9.50
C LEU A 509 1.99 -22.83 -9.39
N TYR A 510 1.45 -21.73 -9.91
CA TYR A 510 0.04 -21.37 -9.79
C TYR A 510 -0.78 -21.66 -11.05
N SER A 511 -0.10 -21.89 -12.18
CA SER A 511 -0.69 -21.95 -13.52
C SER A 511 -1.87 -22.94 -13.63
N ASP A 512 -1.69 -24.19 -13.19
CA ASP A 512 -2.68 -25.25 -13.42
C ASP A 512 -3.95 -25.13 -12.57
N TRP A 513 -3.85 -24.59 -11.35
CA TRP A 513 -5.00 -24.54 -10.42
C TRP A 513 -5.70 -23.18 -10.37
N LEU A 514 -5.10 -22.12 -10.90
CA LEU A 514 -5.78 -20.83 -11.10
C LEU A 514 -6.73 -20.83 -12.30
N THR A 515 -6.84 -21.93 -13.04
CA THR A 515 -7.75 -22.11 -14.18
C THR A 515 -9.17 -21.56 -13.92
N PRO A 516 -9.86 -21.89 -12.80
CA PRO A 516 -11.18 -21.32 -12.53
C PRO A 516 -11.15 -19.83 -12.18
N ALA A 517 -10.09 -19.36 -11.51
CA ALA A 517 -9.93 -17.95 -11.14
C ALA A 517 -9.70 -17.07 -12.38
N LEU A 518 -8.86 -17.52 -13.32
CA LEU A 518 -8.61 -16.86 -14.60
C LEU A 518 -9.90 -16.77 -15.43
N ALA A 519 -10.64 -17.88 -15.55
CA ALA A 519 -11.92 -17.89 -16.26
C ALA A 519 -12.92 -16.89 -15.67
N LYS A 520 -13.09 -16.90 -14.34
CA LYS A 520 -13.98 -15.94 -13.65
C LYS A 520 -13.51 -14.49 -13.82
N CYS A 521 -12.20 -14.24 -13.82
CA CYS A 521 -11.63 -12.91 -14.04
C CYS A 521 -12.01 -12.36 -15.43
N ILE A 522 -11.79 -13.13 -16.50
CA ILE A 522 -12.12 -12.71 -17.87
C ILE A 522 -13.64 -12.56 -18.07
N LEU A 523 -14.43 -13.48 -17.51
CA LEU A 523 -15.89 -13.44 -17.61
C LEU A 523 -16.55 -12.37 -16.72
N GLY A 524 -15.78 -11.74 -15.81
CA GLY A 524 -16.31 -10.77 -14.86
C GLY A 524 -17.23 -11.37 -13.80
N ILE A 525 -17.08 -12.67 -13.49
CA ILE A 525 -17.87 -13.37 -12.48
C ILE A 525 -17.37 -12.97 -11.08
N GLU A 526 -18.28 -12.51 -10.25
CA GLU A 526 -18.00 -12.12 -8.86
C GLU A 526 -17.81 -13.35 -7.96
N VAL A 527 -16.96 -13.21 -6.94
CA VAL A 527 -16.61 -14.26 -5.98
C VAL A 527 -16.66 -13.74 -4.56
N ARG A 528 -16.82 -14.62 -3.57
CA ARG A 528 -16.54 -14.28 -2.17
C ARG A 528 -15.06 -14.51 -1.89
N ASN A 529 -14.47 -13.67 -1.06
CA ASN A 529 -13.05 -13.78 -0.68
C ASN A 529 -12.71 -15.14 -0.03
N MET A 530 -13.65 -15.71 0.72
CA MET A 530 -13.50 -17.02 1.38
C MET A 530 -13.87 -18.21 0.50
N ASP A 531 -14.33 -18.00 -0.74
CA ASP A 531 -14.57 -19.11 -1.67
C ASP A 531 -13.24 -19.80 -1.98
N THR A 532 -13.25 -21.13 -2.00
CA THR A 532 -12.05 -21.95 -2.21
C THR A 532 -11.78 -22.19 -3.69
N ILE A 533 -10.51 -22.16 -4.06
CA ILE A 533 -9.95 -22.65 -5.31
C ILE A 533 -9.28 -23.99 -4.98
N SER A 534 -9.79 -25.06 -5.59
CA SER A 534 -9.32 -26.43 -5.36
C SER A 534 -8.11 -26.75 -6.24
N CYS A 535 -7.05 -27.29 -5.64
CA CYS A 535 -5.94 -27.97 -6.30
C CYS A 535 -5.98 -29.47 -5.97
N VAL A 536 -5.28 -30.30 -6.74
CA VAL A 536 -5.24 -31.77 -6.61
C VAL A 536 -4.84 -32.21 -5.18
N ASN A 537 -4.06 -31.40 -4.45
CA ASN A 537 -3.57 -31.72 -3.10
C ASN A 537 -3.77 -30.61 -2.05
N GLU A 538 -4.29 -29.43 -2.42
CA GLU A 538 -4.44 -28.28 -1.51
C GLU A 538 -5.70 -27.46 -1.86
N THR A 539 -6.25 -26.74 -0.89
CA THR A 539 -7.35 -25.79 -1.11
C THR A 539 -6.97 -24.44 -0.54
N MET A 540 -7.02 -23.40 -1.36
CA MET A 540 -6.76 -22.02 -0.96
C MET A 540 -7.98 -21.15 -1.21
N THR A 541 -8.20 -20.13 -0.40
CA THR A 541 -9.27 -19.15 -0.66
C THR A 541 -8.80 -18.07 -1.65
N TYR A 542 -9.74 -17.36 -2.29
CA TYR A 542 -9.37 -16.18 -3.11
C TYR A 542 -8.59 -15.14 -2.31
N GLN A 543 -8.86 -15.00 -1.01
CA GLN A 543 -8.11 -14.14 -0.11
C GLN A 543 -6.65 -14.57 0.00
N ASP A 544 -6.38 -15.86 0.15
CA ASP A 544 -5.01 -16.39 0.24
C ASP A 544 -4.24 -16.22 -1.07
N VAL A 545 -4.90 -16.37 -2.21
CA VAL A 545 -4.26 -16.13 -3.51
C VAL A 545 -3.98 -14.63 -3.69
N SER A 546 -4.87 -13.76 -3.21
CA SER A 546 -4.67 -12.32 -3.28
C SER A 546 -3.56 -11.82 -2.36
N SER A 547 -3.45 -12.40 -1.16
CA SER A 547 -2.36 -12.09 -0.25
C SER A 547 -1.01 -12.51 -0.81
N ARG A 548 -0.92 -13.55 -1.64
CA ARG A 548 0.32 -13.89 -2.35
C ARG A 548 0.67 -12.95 -3.50
N GLY A 549 -0.19 -11.98 -3.82
CA GLY A 549 0.03 -11.01 -4.89
C GLY A 549 -0.18 -11.58 -6.30
N ILE A 550 -0.81 -12.75 -6.41
CA ILE A 550 -1.07 -13.40 -7.71
C ILE A 550 -2.31 -12.81 -8.40
N LEU A 551 -3.31 -12.39 -7.61
CA LEU A 551 -4.48 -11.67 -8.07
C LEU A 551 -4.88 -10.56 -7.09
N ASN A 552 -5.71 -9.63 -7.55
CA ASN A 552 -6.28 -8.59 -6.70
C ASN A 552 -7.79 -8.75 -6.60
N LEU A 553 -8.33 -8.60 -5.38
CA LEU A 553 -9.76 -8.57 -5.14
C LEU A 553 -10.23 -7.12 -5.02
N GLU A 554 -11.20 -6.76 -5.85
CA GLU A 554 -11.84 -5.45 -5.84
C GLU A 554 -13.33 -5.61 -5.51
N TYR A 555 -13.85 -4.84 -4.56
CA TYR A 555 -15.27 -4.90 -4.22
C TYR A 555 -16.16 -4.57 -5.43
N SER A 556 -17.16 -5.43 -5.68
CA SER A 556 -18.11 -5.26 -6.78
C SER A 556 -19.18 -4.19 -6.49
N ARG A 557 -19.76 -4.23 -5.29
CA ARG A 557 -20.77 -3.30 -4.77
C ARG A 557 -20.50 -3.08 -3.28
N TYR A 558 -20.29 -1.82 -2.90
CA TYR A 558 -19.82 -1.46 -1.55
C TYR A 558 -20.84 -1.72 -0.45
N GLU A 559 -22.13 -1.73 -0.78
CA GLU A 559 -23.21 -1.87 0.19
C GLU A 559 -23.29 -3.28 0.82
N SER A 560 -22.92 -4.33 0.07
CA SER A 560 -22.94 -5.71 0.60
C SER A 560 -21.62 -6.13 1.22
N GLY A 561 -20.47 -5.68 0.67
CA GLY A 561 -19.14 -6.03 1.19
C GLY A 561 -18.78 -7.53 1.10
N GLU A 562 -19.59 -8.33 0.42
CA GLU A 562 -19.43 -9.80 0.36
C GLU A 562 -18.90 -10.31 -0.99
N MET A 563 -19.03 -9.51 -2.05
CA MET A 563 -18.74 -9.94 -3.42
C MET A 563 -17.61 -9.11 -4.05
N PHE A 564 -16.64 -9.80 -4.64
CA PHE A 564 -15.42 -9.23 -5.21
C PHE A 564 -15.31 -9.59 -6.70
N LYS A 565 -14.83 -8.64 -7.50
CA LYS A 565 -14.30 -8.88 -8.84
C LYS A 565 -12.82 -9.25 -8.73
N ILE A 566 -12.42 -10.26 -9.49
CA ILE A 566 -11.02 -10.66 -9.61
C ILE A 566 -10.33 -9.76 -10.64
N ARG A 567 -9.17 -9.20 -10.29
CA ARG A 567 -8.32 -8.40 -11.16
C ARG A 567 -6.96 -9.05 -11.29
N ILE A 568 -6.58 -9.36 -12.53
CA ILE A 568 -5.28 -9.93 -12.88
C ILE A 568 -4.77 -9.12 -14.08
N PRO A 569 -3.58 -8.49 -14.02
CA PRO A 569 -3.03 -7.81 -15.19
C PRO A 569 -2.82 -8.76 -16.37
N TYR A 570 -2.88 -8.25 -17.61
CA TYR A 570 -2.76 -9.09 -18.81
C TYR A 570 -1.45 -9.86 -18.85
N LEU A 571 -0.36 -9.21 -18.45
CA LEU A 571 0.97 -9.84 -18.39
C LEU A 571 1.01 -11.05 -17.44
N TRP A 572 0.25 -11.05 -16.34
CA TRP A 572 0.19 -12.17 -15.38
C TRP A 572 -0.61 -13.30 -15.98
N MET A 573 -1.73 -12.95 -16.61
CA MET A 573 -2.62 -13.90 -17.25
C MET A 573 -1.93 -14.62 -18.41
N SER A 574 -1.17 -13.91 -19.25
CA SER A 574 -0.41 -14.52 -20.35
C SER A 574 0.66 -15.48 -19.82
N GLU A 575 1.41 -15.11 -18.78
CA GLU A 575 2.42 -16.00 -18.19
C GLU A 575 1.80 -17.25 -17.54
N LEU A 576 0.71 -17.09 -16.78
CA LEU A 576 0.00 -18.21 -16.16
C LEU A 576 -0.55 -19.18 -17.19
N VAL A 577 -1.15 -18.66 -18.27
CA VAL A 577 -1.71 -19.50 -19.34
C VAL A 577 -0.61 -20.15 -20.17
N ALA A 578 0.49 -19.45 -20.46
CA ALA A 578 1.63 -20.02 -21.18
C ALA A 578 2.25 -21.18 -20.41
N ALA A 579 2.41 -21.03 -19.09
CA ALA A 579 3.01 -22.02 -18.21
C ALA A 579 2.11 -23.25 -17.93
N SER A 580 0.79 -23.12 -18.05
CA SER A 580 -0.11 -24.24 -17.71
C SER A 580 -0.01 -25.42 -18.68
N VAL A 581 -0.12 -26.63 -18.13
CA VAL A 581 -0.23 -27.88 -18.90
C VAL A 581 -1.67 -28.39 -18.98
N HIS A 582 -2.64 -27.67 -18.39
CA HIS A 582 -4.04 -28.07 -18.38
C HIS A 582 -4.60 -28.13 -19.82
N PRO A 583 -5.21 -29.25 -20.27
CA PRO A 583 -5.70 -29.39 -21.64
C PRO A 583 -6.68 -28.29 -22.06
N GLY A 584 -7.54 -27.84 -21.13
CA GLY A 584 -8.47 -26.73 -21.35
C GLY A 584 -7.81 -25.37 -21.60
N MET A 585 -6.55 -25.18 -21.22
CA MET A 585 -5.80 -23.95 -21.49
C MET A 585 -5.09 -23.94 -22.84
N SER A 586 -4.95 -25.10 -23.51
CA SER A 586 -4.32 -25.17 -24.84
C SER A 586 -4.96 -24.22 -25.85
N PHE A 587 -6.30 -24.15 -25.84
CA PHE A 587 -7.07 -23.20 -26.65
C PHE A 587 -6.76 -21.75 -26.23
N TRP A 588 -6.64 -21.48 -24.93
CA TRP A 588 -6.38 -20.13 -24.43
C TRP A 588 -4.98 -19.64 -24.77
N LYS A 589 -3.97 -20.51 -24.85
CA LYS A 589 -2.61 -20.13 -25.27
C LYS A 589 -2.61 -19.41 -26.63
N THR A 590 -3.49 -19.84 -27.54
CA THR A 590 -3.65 -19.18 -28.85
C THR A 590 -4.38 -17.84 -28.79
N MET A 591 -5.19 -17.62 -27.75
CA MET A 591 -6.02 -16.41 -27.56
C MET A 591 -5.38 -15.35 -26.63
N LEU A 592 -4.41 -15.79 -25.81
CA LEU A 592 -3.67 -15.02 -24.82
C LEU A 592 -2.18 -14.95 -25.16
N ASN A 593 -1.82 -15.15 -26.42
CA ASN A 593 -0.43 -15.01 -26.85
C ASN A 593 0.01 -13.56 -26.66
N TYR A 594 0.98 -13.35 -25.77
CA TYR A 594 1.45 -12.01 -25.44
C TYR A 594 2.14 -11.34 -26.62
N ASP A 595 2.87 -12.13 -27.41
CA ASP A 595 3.71 -11.69 -28.52
C ASP A 595 2.92 -11.57 -29.83
N GLU A 596 1.61 -11.86 -29.82
CA GLU A 596 0.76 -11.66 -30.99
C GLU A 596 0.70 -10.16 -31.33
N PRO A 597 1.12 -9.77 -32.55
CA PRO A 597 1.09 -8.36 -32.95
C PRO A 597 -0.35 -7.88 -32.99
N MET A 598 -0.64 -6.80 -32.25
CA MET A 598 -1.97 -6.21 -32.20
C MET A 598 -2.17 -5.25 -33.38
N HIS A 599 -2.50 -5.80 -34.54
CA HIS A 599 -2.86 -4.99 -35.70
C HIS A 599 -4.28 -4.43 -35.53
N TRP A 600 -4.51 -3.19 -35.97
CA TRP A 600 -5.85 -2.59 -35.95
C TRP A 600 -6.83 -3.28 -36.90
N GLN A 601 -6.31 -3.87 -37.98
CA GLN A 601 -7.06 -4.67 -38.95
C GLN A 601 -7.65 -5.93 -38.30
N ASP A 602 -7.12 -6.30 -37.13
CA ASP A 602 -7.50 -7.51 -36.41
C ASP A 602 -8.48 -7.23 -35.28
N PHE A 603 -9.09 -6.04 -35.15
CA PHE A 603 -10.15 -5.87 -34.14
C PHE A 603 -11.34 -6.80 -34.42
N GLU A 604 -11.64 -7.08 -35.69
CA GLU A 604 -12.63 -8.09 -36.08
C GLU A 604 -12.20 -9.49 -35.62
N GLY A 605 -10.97 -9.89 -35.93
CA GLY A 605 -10.37 -11.16 -35.51
C GLY A 605 -10.28 -11.30 -33.98
N PHE A 606 -9.91 -10.24 -33.28
CA PHE A 606 -9.87 -10.14 -31.82
C PHE A 606 -11.25 -10.42 -31.22
N ASN A 607 -12.32 -9.85 -31.77
CA ASN A 607 -13.67 -10.09 -31.27
C ASN A 607 -14.17 -11.52 -31.58
N VAL A 608 -13.81 -12.07 -32.74
CA VAL A 608 -14.05 -13.49 -33.06
C VAL A 608 -13.37 -14.40 -32.03
N LYS A 609 -12.08 -14.18 -31.77
CA LYS A 609 -11.29 -14.87 -30.75
C LYS A 609 -11.87 -14.70 -29.35
N PHE A 610 -12.30 -13.50 -28.99
CA PHE A 610 -12.85 -13.19 -27.68
C PHE A 610 -14.20 -13.87 -27.42
N LEU A 611 -15.11 -13.90 -28.39
CA LEU A 611 -16.38 -14.63 -28.25
C LEU A 611 -16.14 -16.15 -28.11
N ALA A 612 -15.18 -16.69 -28.87
CA ALA A 612 -14.73 -18.07 -28.75
C ALA A 612 -14.18 -18.36 -27.36
N LEU A 613 -13.34 -17.46 -26.85
CA LEU A 613 -12.78 -17.53 -25.52
C LEU A 613 -13.92 -17.59 -24.49
N ARG A 614 -14.87 -16.66 -24.49
CA ARG A 614 -16.00 -16.64 -23.53
C ARG A 614 -16.77 -17.96 -23.47
N LEU A 615 -17.13 -18.54 -24.62
CA LEU A 615 -17.81 -19.84 -24.66
C LEU A 615 -16.93 -20.95 -24.04
N SER A 616 -15.63 -20.97 -24.37
CA SER A 616 -14.69 -21.94 -23.80
C SER A 616 -14.54 -21.79 -22.29
N LEU A 617 -14.54 -20.56 -21.77
CA LEU A 617 -14.44 -20.25 -20.33
C LEU A 617 -15.66 -20.74 -19.57
N PHE A 618 -16.87 -20.50 -20.09
CA PHE A 618 -18.09 -21.03 -19.48
C PHE A 618 -18.10 -22.55 -19.46
N ARG A 619 -17.69 -23.21 -20.56
CA ARG A 619 -17.57 -24.67 -20.60
C ARG A 619 -16.61 -25.19 -19.55
N LEU A 620 -15.44 -24.57 -19.42
CA LEU A 620 -14.43 -24.94 -18.42
C LEU A 620 -14.98 -24.83 -16.99
N LEU A 621 -15.77 -23.79 -16.70
CA LEU A 621 -16.44 -23.62 -15.41
C LEU A 621 -17.62 -24.59 -15.19
N GLY A 622 -17.86 -25.52 -16.11
CA GLY A 622 -18.88 -26.56 -15.99
C GLY A 622 -20.27 -26.15 -16.50
N TYR A 623 -20.40 -24.99 -17.16
CA TYR A 623 -21.68 -24.57 -17.72
C TYR A 623 -22.00 -25.39 -18.97
N SER A 624 -23.17 -26.04 -18.97
CA SER A 624 -23.76 -26.65 -20.16
C SER A 624 -24.70 -25.70 -20.89
N LYS A 625 -25.27 -24.72 -20.16
CA LYS A 625 -26.18 -23.69 -20.65
C LYS A 625 -25.94 -22.37 -19.92
N ILE A 626 -26.20 -21.25 -20.57
CA ILE A 626 -26.12 -19.91 -19.98
C ILE A 626 -27.16 -18.96 -20.57
N LYS A 627 -27.65 -17.97 -19.82
CA LYS A 627 -28.53 -16.95 -20.42
C LYS A 627 -27.75 -16.12 -21.44
N LEU A 628 -28.40 -15.77 -22.54
CA LEU A 628 -27.78 -14.98 -23.61
C LEU A 628 -27.30 -13.59 -23.13
N LYS A 629 -28.03 -12.97 -22.20
CA LYS A 629 -27.60 -11.72 -21.54
C LYS A 629 -26.37 -11.88 -20.66
N GLU A 630 -26.17 -13.06 -20.07
CA GLU A 630 -24.97 -13.37 -19.28
C GLU A 630 -23.79 -13.70 -20.20
N PHE A 631 -24.04 -14.39 -21.32
CA PHE A 631 -23.02 -14.61 -22.36
C PHE A 631 -22.48 -13.28 -22.89
N LEU A 632 -23.35 -12.31 -23.20
CA LEU A 632 -22.99 -10.97 -23.67
C LEU A 632 -22.92 -9.92 -22.53
N TYR A 633 -22.69 -10.36 -21.30
CA TYR A 633 -22.62 -9.47 -20.14
C TYR A 633 -21.65 -8.30 -20.38
N GLY A 634 -22.08 -7.09 -20.01
CA GLY A 634 -21.35 -5.85 -20.22
C GLY A 634 -21.83 -5.04 -21.43
N ALA A 635 -22.63 -5.63 -22.34
CA ALA A 635 -23.28 -4.89 -23.41
C ALA A 635 -24.53 -4.13 -22.94
N ILE A 636 -24.88 -3.05 -23.65
CA ILE A 636 -26.19 -2.41 -23.57
C ILE A 636 -27.17 -3.24 -24.42
N PHE A 637 -28.37 -3.51 -23.93
CA PHE A 637 -29.38 -4.31 -24.62
C PHE A 637 -30.61 -3.49 -25.00
N SER A 638 -31.21 -3.78 -26.16
CA SER A 638 -32.55 -3.30 -26.51
C SER A 638 -33.61 -3.82 -25.54
N HIS A 639 -34.75 -3.13 -25.47
CA HIS A 639 -35.87 -3.53 -24.60
C HIS A 639 -36.39 -4.94 -24.92
N SER A 640 -36.49 -5.26 -26.21
CA SER A 640 -36.99 -6.54 -26.73
C SER A 640 -35.90 -7.60 -26.90
N PHE A 641 -34.81 -7.54 -26.11
CA PHE A 641 -33.73 -8.51 -26.24
C PHE A 641 -34.16 -9.93 -25.83
N PRO A 642 -33.86 -10.99 -26.62
CA PRO A 642 -34.34 -12.34 -26.37
C PRO A 642 -33.95 -12.88 -24.99
N ASP A 643 -34.93 -13.50 -24.29
CA ASP A 643 -34.69 -14.28 -23.08
C ASP A 643 -34.59 -15.77 -23.44
N VAL A 644 -33.37 -16.19 -23.77
CA VAL A 644 -33.05 -17.57 -24.17
C VAL A 644 -31.78 -18.03 -23.49
N GLN A 645 -31.64 -19.35 -23.37
CA GLN A 645 -30.44 -20.00 -22.87
C GLN A 645 -29.62 -20.54 -24.02
N VAL A 646 -28.37 -20.10 -24.14
CA VAL A 646 -27.36 -20.64 -25.06
C VAL A 646 -26.88 -21.99 -24.54
N ILE A 647 -26.91 -23.01 -25.38
CA ILE A 647 -26.28 -24.30 -25.12
C ILE A 647 -24.80 -24.17 -25.46
N ILE A 648 -23.93 -24.37 -24.47
CA ILE A 648 -22.49 -24.20 -24.64
C ILE A 648 -21.92 -25.36 -25.48
N PRO A 649 -21.26 -25.09 -26.62
CA PRO A 649 -20.67 -26.13 -27.46
C PRO A 649 -19.46 -26.79 -26.78
N GLU A 650 -19.21 -28.07 -27.08
CA GLU A 650 -18.11 -28.82 -26.46
C GLU A 650 -16.73 -28.47 -27.04
N ASN A 651 -16.67 -28.24 -28.35
CA ASN A 651 -15.47 -27.83 -29.06
C ASN A 651 -15.82 -26.59 -29.89
N ILE A 652 -14.93 -25.60 -29.91
CA ILE A 652 -15.11 -24.34 -30.64
C ILE A 652 -14.01 -24.25 -31.70
N GLN A 653 -14.37 -23.88 -32.92
CA GLN A 653 -13.42 -23.66 -34.01
C GLN A 653 -13.56 -22.24 -34.55
N LEU A 654 -12.43 -21.63 -34.87
CA LEU A 654 -12.38 -20.36 -35.57
C LEU A 654 -12.40 -20.61 -37.08
N CYS A 655 -13.16 -19.80 -37.79
CA CYS A 655 -13.28 -19.89 -39.24
C CYS A 655 -13.06 -18.53 -39.90
N GLN A 656 -12.34 -18.54 -41.03
CA GLN A 656 -12.20 -17.37 -41.89
C GLN A 656 -12.99 -17.61 -43.18
N MET A 657 -13.95 -16.74 -43.48
CA MET A 657 -14.72 -16.80 -44.71
C MET A 657 -13.95 -16.17 -45.87
N MET A 658 -13.76 -16.91 -46.95
CA MET A 658 -13.15 -16.38 -48.18
C MET A 658 -14.15 -15.54 -48.99
N HIS A 659 -15.45 -15.82 -48.85
CA HIS A 659 -16.53 -15.09 -49.50
C HIS A 659 -17.60 -14.64 -48.50
N GLN A 660 -18.24 -13.51 -48.81
CA GLN A 660 -19.22 -12.88 -47.92
C GLN A 660 -20.39 -13.81 -47.63
N TYR A 661 -20.73 -13.95 -46.36
CA TYR A 661 -21.97 -14.59 -45.92
C TYR A 661 -22.92 -13.58 -45.27
N PRO A 662 -24.23 -13.58 -45.61
CA PRO A 662 -24.84 -14.27 -46.74
C PRO A 662 -24.38 -13.68 -48.08
N PRO A 663 -24.37 -14.48 -49.17
CA PRO A 663 -23.93 -14.02 -50.48
C PRO A 663 -24.79 -12.86 -51.01
N LYS A 664 -24.17 -11.94 -51.74
CA LYS A 664 -24.89 -10.88 -52.46
C LYS A 664 -25.83 -11.51 -53.50
N ALA A 665 -27.06 -11.00 -53.58
CA ALA A 665 -28.05 -11.45 -54.55
C ALA A 665 -27.66 -10.97 -55.97
N LYS A 666 -26.71 -11.68 -56.61
CA LYS A 666 -26.47 -11.83 -58.06
C LYS A 666 -25.08 -12.43 -58.33
N LYS A 667 -25.01 -13.76 -58.27
CA LYS A 667 -24.49 -14.63 -59.33
C LYS A 667 -24.95 -16.03 -58.97
N ALA A 668 -25.90 -16.55 -59.73
CA ALA A 668 -25.97 -18.00 -59.91
C ALA A 668 -24.60 -18.38 -60.49
N ILE A 669 -23.74 -18.96 -59.67
CA ILE A 669 -22.52 -19.59 -60.17
C ILE A 669 -22.96 -20.99 -60.57
N ASN A 670 -22.84 -21.26 -61.87
CA ASN A 670 -23.06 -22.55 -62.46
C ASN A 670 -22.28 -23.61 -61.70
N GLU A 671 -23.00 -24.69 -61.40
CA GLU A 671 -22.54 -26.05 -61.16
C GLU A 671 -21.03 -26.25 -61.32
N THR A 672 -20.30 -26.25 -60.20
CA THR A 672 -19.26 -27.25 -59.94
C THR A 672 -19.20 -27.48 -58.45
N VAL A 673 -19.52 -28.72 -58.10
CA VAL A 673 -19.65 -29.29 -56.77
C VAL A 673 -18.25 -29.50 -56.19
N TYR A 674 -18.01 -29.06 -54.95
CA TYR A 674 -17.15 -29.81 -54.04
C TYR A 674 -17.93 -30.14 -52.78
N SER A 675 -18.36 -31.40 -52.75
CA SER A 675 -19.00 -32.07 -51.63
C SER A 675 -18.00 -32.34 -50.52
N TYR A 676 -18.45 -32.13 -49.28
CA TYR A 676 -17.87 -32.75 -48.10
C TYR A 676 -17.85 -34.27 -48.31
N HIS A 677 -16.67 -34.89 -48.34
CA HIS A 677 -16.54 -36.35 -48.22
C HIS A 677 -16.27 -36.68 -46.75
N GLU A 678 -17.26 -37.27 -46.08
CA GLU A 678 -17.00 -38.13 -44.94
C GLU A 678 -16.28 -39.39 -45.46
N SER A 679 -15.02 -39.57 -45.09
CA SER A 679 -14.40 -40.89 -45.08
C SER A 679 -14.15 -41.28 -43.62
N GLU A 680 -14.87 -42.29 -43.17
CA GLU A 680 -14.62 -43.00 -41.92
C GLU A 680 -13.13 -43.36 -41.81
N ASN A 681 -12.50 -42.93 -40.72
CA ASN A 681 -11.12 -43.26 -40.32
C ASN A 681 -10.01 -43.02 -41.36
N SER A 682 -9.55 -41.76 -41.50
CA SER A 682 -8.11 -41.41 -41.46
C SER A 682 -7.86 -39.94 -41.82
N ASN A 683 -7.03 -39.29 -41.00
CA ASN A 683 -6.25 -38.08 -41.24
C ASN A 683 -6.94 -36.81 -41.77
N ILE A 684 -7.02 -35.84 -40.85
CA ILE A 684 -6.69 -34.42 -41.09
C ILE A 684 -5.67 -34.30 -42.23
N THR A 685 -6.05 -33.69 -43.36
CA THR A 685 -5.18 -32.88 -44.23
C THR A 685 -5.96 -32.43 -45.47
N ASN A 686 -6.29 -31.14 -45.49
CA ASN A 686 -6.01 -30.29 -46.64
C ASN A 686 -5.57 -28.94 -46.06
N ILE A 687 -4.33 -28.99 -45.54
CA ILE A 687 -3.54 -27.83 -45.19
C ILE A 687 -3.11 -27.22 -46.53
N PHE A 688 -3.65 -26.06 -46.89
CA PHE A 688 -2.94 -25.20 -47.83
C PHE A 688 -1.90 -24.43 -47.01
N GLU A 689 -0.66 -24.92 -47.01
CA GLU A 689 0.49 -24.08 -46.69
C GLU A 689 0.50 -22.97 -47.76
N SER A 690 0.22 -21.73 -47.35
CA SER A 690 0.58 -20.59 -48.17
C SER A 690 2.09 -20.37 -48.04
N ASP A 691 2.79 -20.31 -49.17
CA ASP A 691 4.23 -20.00 -49.29
C ASP A 691 4.63 -18.59 -48.77
N ASP A 692 3.75 -17.88 -48.07
CA ASP A 692 4.08 -16.65 -47.34
C ASP A 692 4.46 -17.02 -45.90
N SER A 693 5.74 -17.38 -45.73
CA SER A 693 6.38 -17.50 -44.42
C SER A 693 6.36 -16.12 -43.74
N ASP A 694 5.40 -15.88 -42.84
CA ASP A 694 5.53 -14.99 -41.65
C ASP A 694 4.28 -14.88 -40.74
N MET A 695 3.16 -15.58 -40.99
CA MET A 695 2.07 -15.68 -40.00
C MET A 695 2.11 -17.01 -39.23
N ALA A 696 2.72 -16.98 -38.04
CA ALA A 696 2.83 -18.11 -37.14
C ALA A 696 1.46 -18.54 -36.56
N ASN A 697 1.12 -19.81 -36.78
CA ASN A 697 0.25 -20.67 -35.96
C ASN A 697 -1.06 -20.08 -35.40
N THR A 698 -2.10 -20.02 -36.23
CA THR A 698 -3.48 -20.19 -35.74
C THR A 698 -4.19 -21.24 -36.60
N SER A 699 -4.83 -22.19 -35.93
CA SER A 699 -5.62 -23.28 -36.53
C SER A 699 -6.99 -22.76 -37.00
N GLU A 700 -7.01 -21.69 -37.79
CA GLU A 700 -8.23 -21.13 -38.36
C GLU A 700 -8.62 -21.89 -39.63
N LEU A 701 -9.84 -22.43 -39.65
CA LEU A 701 -10.37 -23.14 -40.80
C LEU A 701 -10.82 -22.13 -41.86
N ARG A 702 -10.23 -22.17 -43.06
CA ARG A 702 -10.70 -21.37 -44.19
C ARG A 702 -11.94 -22.01 -44.82
N VAL A 703 -13.02 -21.23 -44.93
CA VAL A 703 -14.30 -21.66 -45.50
C VAL A 703 -14.58 -20.86 -46.76
N GLU A 704 -14.63 -21.53 -47.90
CA GLU A 704 -14.85 -20.86 -49.19
C GLU A 704 -16.25 -20.26 -49.30
N HIS A 705 -17.27 -21.07 -49.00
CA HIS A 705 -18.68 -20.69 -49.07
C HIS A 705 -19.48 -21.38 -47.98
N LEU A 706 -20.45 -20.66 -47.42
CA LEU A 706 -21.40 -21.19 -46.45
C LEU A 706 -22.82 -21.08 -47.00
N GLU A 707 -23.51 -22.21 -47.11
CA GLU A 707 -24.92 -22.25 -47.51
C GLU A 707 -25.84 -22.45 -46.30
N ASN A 708 -27.07 -21.94 -46.39
CA ASN A 708 -28.06 -22.06 -45.30
C ASN A 708 -28.37 -23.50 -44.91
N LYS A 709 -28.26 -24.45 -45.85
CA LYS A 709 -28.48 -25.88 -45.60
C LYS A 709 -27.42 -26.50 -44.67
N ASP A 710 -26.25 -25.88 -44.60
CA ASP A 710 -25.10 -26.39 -43.84
C ASP A 710 -24.98 -25.76 -42.44
N ILE A 711 -25.83 -24.79 -42.08
CA ILE A 711 -25.83 -24.11 -40.76
C ILE A 711 -25.75 -25.12 -39.61
N SER A 712 -26.46 -26.24 -39.68
CA SER A 712 -26.47 -27.27 -38.62
C SER A 712 -25.09 -27.90 -38.37
N LYS A 713 -24.22 -27.97 -39.39
CA LYS A 713 -22.86 -28.50 -39.28
C LYS A 713 -21.92 -27.51 -38.59
N PHE A 714 -22.24 -26.22 -38.67
CA PHE A 714 -21.36 -25.13 -38.24
C PHE A 714 -21.69 -24.53 -36.88
N LYS A 715 -22.58 -25.15 -36.08
CA LYS A 715 -23.01 -24.65 -34.75
C LYS A 715 -21.93 -24.63 -33.64
N ARG A 716 -20.70 -24.94 -34.00
CA ARG A 716 -19.49 -24.99 -33.15
C ARG A 716 -18.40 -24.05 -33.67
N HIS A 717 -18.73 -23.21 -34.65
CA HIS A 717 -17.77 -22.38 -35.35
C HIS A 717 -18.14 -20.91 -35.20
N ILE A 718 -17.12 -20.08 -35.04
CA ILE A 718 -17.23 -18.63 -35.02
C ILE A 718 -16.48 -18.11 -36.23
N PHE A 719 -17.14 -17.25 -36.99
CA PHE A 719 -16.68 -16.84 -38.30
C PHE A 719 -16.22 -15.39 -38.30
N HIS A 720 -15.02 -15.17 -38.79
CA HIS A 720 -14.61 -13.90 -39.38
C HIS A 720 -15.12 -13.85 -40.82
N ASN A 721 -15.94 -12.86 -41.15
CA ASN A 721 -16.59 -12.75 -42.45
C ASN A 721 -15.69 -12.07 -43.49
N ALA A 722 -15.98 -12.28 -44.77
CA ALA A 722 -15.19 -11.65 -45.83
C ALA A 722 -15.47 -10.13 -45.91
N PRO A 723 -14.48 -9.31 -46.30
CA PRO A 723 -14.63 -7.87 -46.40
C PRO A 723 -15.84 -7.42 -47.22
N GLY A 724 -16.57 -6.43 -46.71
CA GLY A 724 -17.75 -5.84 -47.36
C GLY A 724 -19.04 -6.65 -47.19
N ALA A 725 -19.04 -7.68 -46.34
CA ALA A 725 -20.22 -8.41 -45.90
C ALA A 725 -21.22 -7.52 -45.13
N PRO A 726 -22.47 -7.97 -44.93
CA PRO A 726 -23.46 -7.22 -44.15
C PRO A 726 -23.09 -7.05 -42.67
N TRP A 727 -22.31 -7.98 -42.12
CA TRP A 727 -21.70 -8.00 -40.78
C TRP A 727 -20.29 -8.59 -40.87
N ASP A 728 -19.44 -8.27 -39.92
CA ASP A 728 -18.00 -8.57 -39.99
C ASP A 728 -17.67 -9.90 -39.29
N LEU A 729 -18.46 -10.29 -38.29
CA LEU A 729 -18.34 -11.60 -37.63
C LEU A 729 -19.71 -12.22 -37.37
N PHE A 730 -19.78 -13.54 -37.30
CA PHE A 730 -21.02 -14.23 -36.95
C PHE A 730 -20.80 -15.62 -36.34
N GLU A 731 -21.81 -16.11 -35.63
CA GLU A 731 -21.84 -17.48 -35.13
C GLU A 731 -23.27 -18.02 -35.09
N PHE A 732 -23.40 -19.35 -35.18
CA PHE A 732 -24.65 -20.06 -35.00
C PHE A 732 -24.59 -20.87 -33.72
N LEU A 733 -25.57 -20.68 -32.84
CA LEU A 733 -25.62 -21.36 -31.55
C LEU A 733 -26.94 -22.11 -31.41
N ASP A 734 -26.89 -23.22 -30.68
CA ASP A 734 -28.11 -23.85 -30.20
C ASP A 734 -28.61 -23.11 -28.96
N ILE A 735 -29.91 -22.84 -28.92
CA ILE A 735 -30.58 -22.19 -27.80
C ILE A 735 -31.82 -22.97 -27.36
N GLU A 736 -32.26 -22.72 -26.14
CA GLU A 736 -33.57 -23.11 -25.63
C GLU A 736 -34.28 -21.87 -25.09
N LYS A 737 -35.60 -21.78 -25.29
CA LYS A 737 -36.40 -20.77 -24.60
C LYS A 737 -36.56 -21.19 -23.15
N THR A 738 -36.57 -20.22 -22.24
CA THR A 738 -36.69 -20.47 -20.80
C THR A 738 -37.91 -21.33 -20.44
N ASP A 739 -38.98 -21.25 -21.23
CA ASP A 739 -40.25 -21.96 -21.01
C ASP A 739 -40.48 -23.18 -21.93
N GLU A 740 -39.61 -23.44 -22.92
CA GLU A 740 -39.79 -24.52 -23.90
C GLU A 740 -38.50 -25.34 -24.07
N LYS A 741 -38.55 -26.66 -23.81
CA LYS A 741 -37.41 -27.59 -24.03
C LYS A 741 -37.06 -27.85 -25.51
N LYS A 742 -37.52 -27.00 -26.43
CA LYS A 742 -37.25 -27.14 -27.86
C LYS A 742 -35.90 -26.49 -28.18
N LYS A 743 -35.00 -27.27 -28.78
CA LYS A 743 -33.74 -26.76 -29.33
C LYS A 743 -34.03 -25.90 -30.56
N LEU A 744 -33.61 -24.65 -30.52
CA LEU A 744 -33.74 -23.65 -31.57
C LEU A 744 -32.35 -23.18 -32.01
N THR A 745 -32.26 -22.56 -33.18
CA THR A 745 -31.01 -22.02 -33.73
C THR A 745 -30.98 -20.50 -33.64
N LEU A 746 -29.96 -19.96 -32.97
CA LEU A 746 -29.65 -18.54 -32.86
C LEU A 746 -28.56 -18.15 -33.86
N LEU A 747 -28.73 -17.02 -34.54
CA LEU A 747 -27.65 -16.30 -35.24
C LEU A 747 -27.21 -15.09 -34.41
N ILE A 748 -25.93 -15.00 -34.07
CA ILE A 748 -25.33 -13.74 -33.59
C ILE A 748 -24.61 -13.11 -34.77
N ALA A 749 -25.07 -11.93 -35.20
CA ALA A 749 -24.48 -11.15 -36.28
C ALA A 749 -23.77 -9.92 -35.70
N GLY A 750 -22.44 -9.96 -35.69
CA GLY A 750 -21.58 -8.91 -35.14
C GLY A 750 -21.09 -7.94 -36.21
N GLN A 751 -21.37 -6.65 -36.03
CA GLN A 751 -20.75 -5.58 -36.80
C GLN A 751 -19.73 -4.86 -35.92
N VAL A 752 -18.53 -4.69 -36.45
CA VAL A 752 -17.44 -3.94 -35.85
C VAL A 752 -17.34 -2.59 -36.54
N LYS A 753 -17.12 -1.52 -35.76
CA LYS A 753 -17.02 -0.17 -36.33
C LYS A 753 -15.86 0.64 -35.78
N SER A 754 -14.91 0.92 -36.68
CA SER A 754 -13.85 1.91 -36.48
C SER A 754 -14.31 3.37 -36.57
N ILE A 755 -13.98 4.18 -35.55
CA ILE A 755 -14.10 5.64 -35.54
C ILE A 755 -12.73 6.26 -35.21
N SER A 756 -12.22 7.08 -36.14
CA SER A 756 -10.94 7.79 -35.99
C SER A 756 -10.99 8.83 -34.87
N GLN A 757 -10.08 8.73 -33.91
CA GLN A 757 -9.94 9.66 -32.77
C GLN A 757 -9.44 11.07 -33.17
N LYS A 758 -8.87 11.23 -34.38
CA LYS A 758 -8.36 12.52 -34.89
C LYS A 758 -9.43 13.36 -35.63
N ALA A 759 -10.68 12.90 -35.70
CA ALA A 759 -11.75 13.72 -36.23
C ALA A 759 -12.00 14.92 -35.29
N LEU A 760 -12.09 16.13 -35.83
CA LEU A 760 -12.34 17.40 -35.11
C LEU A 760 -13.56 17.35 -34.16
N HIS A 761 -14.46 16.39 -34.38
CA HIS A 761 -15.52 16.01 -33.47
C HIS A 761 -15.37 14.52 -33.15
N LYS A 762 -15.29 14.15 -31.86
CA LYS A 762 -15.45 12.76 -31.41
C LYS A 762 -16.76 12.24 -32.01
N ASN A 763 -16.71 11.37 -33.03
CA ASN A 763 -17.92 10.78 -33.56
C ASN A 763 -18.43 9.78 -32.51
N VAL A 764 -19.63 10.01 -32.05
CA VAL A 764 -20.36 9.18 -31.10
C VAL A 764 -21.29 8.27 -31.90
N ILE A 765 -21.55 7.05 -31.42
CA ILE A 765 -22.66 6.24 -31.94
C ILE A 765 -23.97 6.75 -31.33
N ASP A 766 -24.84 7.23 -32.21
CA ASP A 766 -26.21 7.67 -31.93
C ASP A 766 -27.23 6.67 -32.49
N ASP A 767 -28.52 6.84 -32.17
CA ASP A 767 -29.59 5.98 -32.67
C ASP A 767 -29.63 5.94 -34.21
N THR A 768 -29.30 7.03 -34.90
CA THR A 768 -29.32 7.12 -36.38
C THR A 768 -28.28 6.19 -37.02
N SER A 769 -27.03 6.31 -36.59
CA SER A 769 -25.91 5.51 -37.08
C SER A 769 -26.05 4.05 -36.70
N PHE A 770 -26.54 3.77 -35.48
CA PHE A 770 -26.88 2.42 -35.04
C PHE A 770 -27.95 1.80 -35.95
N LYS A 771 -29.08 2.49 -36.15
CA LYS A 771 -30.21 2.01 -36.96
C LYS A 771 -29.83 1.71 -38.40
N ALA A 772 -28.96 2.52 -39.01
CA ALA A 772 -28.46 2.26 -40.36
C ALA A 772 -27.70 0.93 -40.46
N LYS A 773 -26.89 0.60 -39.44
CA LYS A 773 -26.15 -0.67 -39.38
C LYS A 773 -27.07 -1.84 -39.07
N TYR A 774 -27.98 -1.67 -38.12
CA TYR A 774 -29.01 -2.65 -37.82
C TYR A 774 -29.82 -3.02 -39.06
N LYS A 775 -30.30 -2.02 -39.83
CA LYS A 775 -31.08 -2.26 -41.04
C LYS A 775 -30.31 -3.08 -42.09
N LYS A 776 -29.04 -2.75 -42.32
CA LYS A 776 -28.16 -3.49 -43.24
C LYS A 776 -28.03 -4.97 -42.84
N ALA A 777 -27.83 -5.24 -41.54
CA ALA A 777 -27.76 -6.60 -41.02
C ALA A 777 -29.13 -7.30 -41.06
N PHE A 778 -30.20 -6.61 -40.72
CA PHE A 778 -31.57 -7.15 -40.76
C PHE A 778 -31.98 -7.59 -42.17
N ASP A 779 -31.76 -6.74 -43.17
CA ASP A 779 -32.08 -7.04 -44.57
C ASP A 779 -31.30 -8.27 -45.08
N ALA A 780 -30.07 -8.49 -44.59
CA ALA A 780 -29.29 -9.68 -44.87
C ALA A 780 -29.80 -10.91 -44.11
N LYS A 781 -30.15 -10.76 -42.83
CA LYS A 781 -30.70 -11.83 -41.98
C LYS A 781 -32.00 -12.39 -42.54
N LEU A 782 -32.84 -11.60 -43.22
CA LEU A 782 -34.07 -12.08 -43.87
C LEU A 782 -33.82 -13.19 -44.90
N LYS A 783 -32.58 -13.35 -45.40
CA LYS A 783 -32.18 -14.40 -46.35
C LYS A 783 -31.74 -15.69 -45.65
N ILE A 784 -31.69 -15.71 -44.32
CA ILE A 784 -31.18 -16.82 -43.51
C ILE A 784 -32.33 -17.41 -42.71
N LYS A 785 -32.44 -18.74 -42.72
CA LYS A 785 -33.46 -19.45 -41.96
C LYS A 785 -32.90 -19.85 -40.59
N VAL A 786 -33.16 -19.02 -39.59
CA VAL A 786 -32.87 -19.26 -38.17
C VAL A 786 -34.10 -18.96 -37.32
N ASP A 787 -34.18 -19.61 -36.16
CA ASP A 787 -35.32 -19.46 -35.24
C ASP A 787 -35.24 -18.12 -34.48
N GLU A 788 -34.03 -17.72 -34.08
CA GLU A 788 -33.76 -16.46 -33.39
C GLU A 788 -32.52 -15.77 -33.97
N TRP A 789 -32.40 -14.45 -33.79
CA TRP A 789 -31.19 -13.72 -34.19
C TRP A 789 -30.92 -12.53 -33.28
N ILE A 790 -29.65 -12.11 -33.21
CA ILE A 790 -29.20 -10.90 -32.54
C ILE A 790 -28.28 -10.10 -33.44
N PHE A 791 -28.44 -8.78 -33.39
CA PHE A 791 -27.47 -7.83 -33.91
C PHE A 791 -26.57 -7.30 -32.78
N LEU A 792 -25.26 -7.52 -32.89
CA LEU A 792 -24.27 -7.02 -31.93
C LEU A 792 -23.40 -5.95 -32.62
N LEU A 793 -23.40 -4.72 -32.11
CA LEU A 793 -22.52 -3.66 -32.61
C LEU A 793 -21.38 -3.42 -31.62
N LEU A 794 -20.14 -3.54 -32.10
CA LEU A 794 -18.90 -3.35 -31.35
C LEU A 794 -18.15 -2.12 -31.89
N SER A 795 -17.82 -1.15 -31.04
CA SER A 795 -17.16 0.09 -31.47
C SER A 795 -16.30 0.72 -30.37
N ASN A 796 -15.22 1.43 -30.72
CA ASN A 796 -14.49 2.29 -29.77
C ASN A 796 -15.16 3.64 -29.50
N ALA A 797 -16.34 3.86 -30.05
CA ALA A 797 -17.01 5.13 -29.90
C ALA A 797 -17.65 5.18 -28.51
N GLU A 798 -17.67 6.37 -27.92
CA GLU A 798 -18.63 6.65 -26.86
C GLU A 798 -20.06 6.58 -27.44
N SER A 799 -21.03 6.23 -26.60
CA SER A 799 -22.46 6.35 -26.93
C SER A 799 -23.03 7.63 -26.34
N LYS A 800 -24.04 8.22 -26.99
CA LYS A 800 -24.79 9.37 -26.45
C LYS A 800 -26.26 9.17 -26.69
N ASN A 801 -27.02 9.11 -25.60
CA ASN A 801 -28.48 8.94 -25.64
C ASN A 801 -28.94 7.75 -26.51
N LEU A 802 -28.14 6.67 -26.57
CA LEU A 802 -28.47 5.48 -27.34
C LEU A 802 -29.58 4.73 -26.60
N LEU A 803 -30.79 4.72 -27.15
CA LEU A 803 -31.96 4.11 -26.50
C LEU A 803 -32.31 2.74 -27.09
N MET A 804 -31.95 2.48 -28.37
CA MET A 804 -32.24 1.22 -29.09
C MET A 804 -33.71 0.76 -29.00
N ASN A 805 -34.65 1.68 -28.79
CA ASN A 805 -36.05 1.36 -28.49
C ASN A 805 -36.77 0.63 -29.63
N ASN A 806 -36.35 0.84 -30.88
CA ASN A 806 -37.03 0.30 -32.08
C ASN A 806 -36.23 -0.81 -32.79
N GLU A 807 -35.02 -1.10 -32.32
CA GLU A 807 -34.09 -2.04 -32.91
C GLU A 807 -34.09 -3.34 -32.08
N ASN A 808 -35.17 -4.11 -32.19
CA ASN A 808 -35.34 -5.35 -31.44
C ASN A 808 -34.18 -6.32 -31.64
N ASN A 809 -33.88 -7.14 -30.63
CA ASN A 809 -32.79 -8.11 -30.62
C ASN A 809 -31.41 -7.50 -30.87
N SER A 810 -31.19 -6.27 -30.42
CA SER A 810 -29.90 -5.61 -30.56
C SER A 810 -29.13 -5.51 -29.24
N ALA A 811 -27.81 -5.55 -29.36
CA ALA A 811 -26.85 -5.26 -28.29
C ALA A 811 -25.74 -4.33 -28.80
N PHE A 812 -25.20 -3.52 -27.90
CA PHE A 812 -24.15 -2.54 -28.20
C PHE A 812 -23.02 -2.59 -27.17
N VAL A 813 -21.77 -2.51 -27.64
CA VAL A 813 -20.58 -2.33 -26.81
C VAL A 813 -19.79 -1.16 -27.38
N GLY A 814 -19.80 -0.05 -26.66
CA GLY A 814 -18.98 1.13 -26.91
C GLY A 814 -17.79 1.21 -25.96
N LEU A 815 -16.99 2.27 -26.08
CA LEU A 815 -15.78 2.46 -25.26
C LEU A 815 -16.07 2.43 -23.75
N SER A 816 -17.20 2.99 -23.31
CA SER A 816 -17.64 2.98 -21.92
C SER A 816 -17.99 1.59 -21.39
N GLU A 817 -18.32 0.66 -22.29
CA GLU A 817 -18.70 -0.71 -21.96
C GLU A 817 -17.51 -1.68 -21.99
N PHE A 818 -16.35 -1.29 -22.53
CA PHE A 818 -15.22 -2.19 -22.75
C PHE A 818 -14.76 -2.90 -21.47
N GLN A 819 -14.63 -2.17 -20.36
CA GLN A 819 -14.20 -2.77 -19.09
C GLN A 819 -15.19 -3.81 -18.56
N ASN A 820 -16.50 -3.64 -18.83
CA ASN A 820 -17.52 -4.59 -18.40
C ASN A 820 -17.63 -5.78 -19.36
N PHE A 821 -17.52 -5.54 -20.67
CA PHE A 821 -17.67 -6.58 -21.70
C PHE A 821 -16.41 -7.43 -21.87
N TYR A 822 -15.25 -6.80 -22.04
CA TYR A 822 -13.95 -7.47 -22.18
C TYR A 822 -13.33 -7.86 -20.84
N GLY A 823 -13.81 -7.27 -19.74
CA GLY A 823 -13.18 -7.42 -18.43
C GLY A 823 -11.96 -6.51 -18.27
N TYR A 824 -11.50 -6.33 -17.03
CA TYR A 824 -10.34 -5.47 -16.73
C TYR A 824 -9.10 -5.88 -17.52
N THR A 825 -8.81 -7.18 -17.54
CA THR A 825 -7.59 -7.74 -18.12
C THR A 825 -7.47 -7.54 -19.63
N TYR A 826 -8.59 -7.63 -20.36
CA TYR A 826 -8.60 -7.52 -21.82
C TYR A 826 -9.03 -6.14 -22.34
N SER A 827 -9.58 -5.27 -21.50
CA SER A 827 -10.11 -3.97 -21.94
C SER A 827 -9.06 -3.07 -22.58
N SER A 828 -7.84 -3.03 -22.03
CA SER A 828 -6.71 -2.30 -22.62
C SER A 828 -6.36 -2.86 -24.00
N ARG A 829 -6.18 -4.17 -24.09
CA ARG A 829 -5.93 -4.89 -25.35
C ARG A 829 -7.04 -4.61 -26.39
N ALA A 830 -8.32 -4.65 -26.00
CA ALA A 830 -9.44 -4.30 -26.90
C ALA A 830 -9.39 -2.84 -27.37
N GLN A 831 -9.02 -1.90 -26.50
CA GLN A 831 -8.84 -0.49 -26.84
C GLN A 831 -7.67 -0.28 -27.81
N PHE A 832 -6.56 -0.99 -27.62
CA PHE A 832 -5.36 -0.86 -28.46
C PHE A 832 -5.47 -1.59 -29.80
N ALA A 833 -6.14 -2.75 -29.83
CA ALA A 833 -6.56 -3.41 -31.07
C ALA A 833 -7.38 -2.45 -31.95
N PHE A 834 -7.90 -1.37 -31.39
CA PHE A 834 -8.63 -0.35 -32.12
C PHE A 834 -7.79 0.89 -32.50
N ALA A 835 -6.94 1.38 -31.61
CA ALA A 835 -6.31 2.71 -31.73
C ALA A 835 -5.32 2.87 -32.91
N ASN A 836 -4.85 1.76 -33.51
CA ASN A 836 -3.75 1.74 -34.49
C ASN A 836 -4.12 2.17 -35.93
N ASP A 837 -5.26 2.84 -36.14
CA ASP A 837 -5.84 3.17 -37.46
C ASP A 837 -4.88 3.94 -38.41
N LYS A 838 -3.83 4.61 -37.89
CA LYS A 838 -2.77 5.27 -38.68
C LYS A 838 -1.43 5.35 -37.92
N ILE A 839 -0.64 4.28 -37.93
CA ILE A 839 0.81 4.41 -37.64
C ILE A 839 1.41 5.23 -38.79
N ASN A 840 1.85 6.46 -38.48
CA ASN A 840 2.58 7.27 -39.45
C ASN A 840 3.96 6.66 -39.61
N ILE A 841 4.16 5.91 -40.70
CA ILE A 841 5.40 5.18 -40.99
C ILE A 841 6.64 6.09 -40.88
N ASN A 842 6.52 7.35 -41.29
CA ASN A 842 7.61 8.33 -41.25
C ASN A 842 7.97 8.83 -39.84
N SER A 843 7.16 8.52 -38.83
CA SER A 843 7.38 8.96 -37.44
C SER A 843 7.14 7.83 -36.44
N ALA A 844 7.07 6.58 -36.90
CA ALA A 844 6.83 5.42 -36.08
C ALA A 844 8.16 4.92 -35.51
N SER A 845 8.18 4.52 -34.24
CA SER A 845 9.36 3.86 -33.67
C SER A 845 9.58 2.51 -34.34
N TYR A 846 10.83 2.02 -34.29
CA TYR A 846 11.21 0.73 -34.83
C TYR A 846 10.31 -0.42 -34.35
N ASP A 847 9.95 -0.44 -33.06
CA ASP A 847 9.01 -1.42 -32.49
C ASP A 847 7.58 -1.25 -33.01
N SER A 848 7.12 -0.01 -33.20
CA SER A 848 5.81 0.26 -33.79
C SER A 848 5.73 -0.21 -35.25
N LEU A 849 6.85 -0.15 -35.98
CA LEU A 849 6.96 -0.66 -37.35
C LEU A 849 6.94 -2.19 -37.40
N LYS A 850 7.59 -2.87 -36.44
CA LYS A 850 7.47 -4.34 -36.32
C LYS A 850 6.03 -4.77 -36.06
N ILE A 851 5.27 -3.99 -35.28
CA ILE A 851 3.85 -4.25 -34.99
C ILE A 851 2.97 -4.09 -36.23
N VAL A 852 3.43 -3.50 -37.35
CA VAL A 852 2.67 -3.52 -38.62
C VAL A 852 3.13 -4.64 -39.57
N GLY A 853 3.92 -5.60 -39.07
CA GLY A 853 4.35 -6.77 -39.84
C GLY A 853 5.56 -6.52 -40.75
N LEU A 854 6.26 -5.39 -40.58
CA LEU A 854 7.47 -5.10 -41.35
C LEU A 854 8.67 -5.89 -40.80
N LYS A 855 9.46 -6.46 -41.71
CA LYS A 855 10.68 -7.20 -41.36
C LYS A 855 11.74 -6.22 -40.85
N GLU A 856 12.66 -6.72 -40.03
CA GLU A 856 13.77 -5.92 -39.47
C GLU A 856 14.54 -5.12 -40.54
N ARG A 857 14.77 -5.71 -41.72
CA ARG A 857 15.44 -5.03 -42.83
C ARG A 857 14.60 -3.87 -43.39
N GLU A 858 13.28 -4.02 -43.43
CA GLU A 858 12.35 -3.01 -43.95
C GLU A 858 12.19 -1.87 -42.94
N CYS A 859 12.08 -2.18 -41.64
CA CYS A 859 12.08 -1.19 -40.56
C CYS A 859 13.37 -0.38 -40.47
N LYS A 860 14.51 -0.92 -40.90
CA LYS A 860 15.81 -0.20 -40.94
C LYS A 860 15.98 0.70 -42.18
N ILE A 861 15.20 0.45 -43.23
CA ILE A 861 15.24 1.23 -44.48
C ILE A 861 14.33 2.46 -44.39
N ILE A 862 13.18 2.30 -43.74
CA ILE A 862 12.26 3.37 -43.34
C ILE A 862 12.93 4.21 -42.25
#